data_AF-A0A521TFA5-F1
#
_entry.id   AF-A0A521TFA5-F1
#
_cell.length_a   1.000
_cell.length_b   1.000
_cell.length_c   1.000
_cell.angle_alpha   90.00
_cell.angle_beta   90.00
_cell.angle_gamma   90.00
#
_symmetry.space_group_name_H-M   'P 1'
#
loop_
_entity.id
_entity.type
_entity.pdbx_description
1 polymer ?
#
loop_
_entity_poly.entity_id
_entity_poly.type
_entity_poly.pdbx_seq_one_letter_code
_entity_poly.pdbx_strand_id
1 'polypeptide(L)'
;MSHHPIKGLTLSTLLALAACSSEPPTASPDAAAQDAPASDTPAAPMDVPAPPDDAGAGACATLCSALVPCAGEIVGSRAQCEGTCSALAPPAACFSCVQRLCDASCSAACRECIRGGCFGEPPRDAGAPDDEGSPVDAGAPLDAGPGGCRTNADCADSEDGRFCNTATGACARCVTRSDCGTGRYCDAAMNRCEYGCGADADCEGTSFFGTPTPRCDTARNSCEPCVTDAHCAAGQVCTGNRCVAGCSASRPCPSGASCCAGACVDTAASVAHCGACGMACPAPAGATASCRAGACGLGACLPGRADCDRSAANGCEVNTATSATSCGACGTACPARPNASPACAAGACAFTCGAGFADCDRDPADGCEVDVRSTAAHCGGCGRACLPGQSCAAGACTGTPTCAAPLTGCGTTCVDVRIDRAHCGTCGNACPPSLSCVAGACLPTCATGTVRCGALCVDTRTDGANCGACGNACVAPAGGSASCAAGSCVGACPTGHALEGGACVDVAASLSGLRWELPCRAPRTAVACATTVPTPPATTLSGSSARRYDLVLRFRGVVERKAYAGGAADGPWYVGGSPASNAYNIYSLTTSSPAQTYYVNAGPQAEVCVAIDFVRTVRVNGGARVQLNASTGNDAAQLTNHDAGGQAIVVPGIAPAPSAYDGQFVQMDVVSVTPVP
;
A
#
# COMPACT_ATOMS: atom_id res chain seq x y z
N MET A 1 -5.34 -29.75 -43.32
CA MET A 1 -4.94 -29.59 -44.73
C MET A 1 -4.57 -28.13 -44.96
N SER A 2 -3.29 -27.86 -45.28
CA SER A 2 -2.79 -26.68 -46.00
C SER A 2 -1.26 -26.82 -46.05
N HIS A 3 -0.69 -26.95 -47.25
CA HIS A 3 0.74 -27.21 -47.45
C HIS A 3 1.49 -25.94 -47.83
N HIS A 4 2.71 -25.77 -47.29
CA HIS A 4 3.83 -25.25 -48.07
C HIS A 4 5.08 -26.12 -47.85
N PRO A 5 5.79 -26.54 -48.92
CA PRO A 5 6.96 -27.41 -48.82
C PRO A 5 8.27 -26.63 -48.93
N ILE A 6 9.33 -27.14 -48.29
CA ILE A 6 10.72 -26.84 -48.67
C ILE A 6 11.44 -28.17 -48.93
N LYS A 7 12.20 -28.21 -50.03
CA LYS A 7 12.83 -29.42 -50.56
C LYS A 7 14.19 -29.69 -49.89
N GLY A 8 14.39 -30.94 -49.47
CA GLY A 8 15.48 -31.80 -49.94
C GLY A 8 16.91 -31.51 -49.49
N LEU A 9 17.47 -32.47 -48.74
CA LEU A 9 18.87 -32.92 -48.86
C LEU A 9 18.93 -34.43 -48.54
N THR A 10 20.01 -35.08 -48.97
CA THR A 10 19.96 -36.46 -49.51
C THR A 10 20.35 -37.59 -48.55
N LEU A 11 19.87 -38.79 -48.90
CA LEU A 11 20.12 -40.08 -48.24
C LEU A 11 21.45 -40.73 -48.66
N SER A 12 22.24 -41.22 -47.68
CA SER A 12 23.17 -42.39 -47.68
C SER A 12 23.93 -42.37 -46.33
N THR A 13 24.22 -43.45 -45.60
CA THR A 13 24.76 -44.76 -46.04
C THR A 13 24.52 -45.88 -44.99
N LEU A 14 23.88 -46.97 -45.41
CA LEU A 14 23.96 -48.41 -45.02
C LEU A 14 24.08 -48.94 -43.55
N LEU A 15 23.32 -50.06 -43.34
CA LEU A 15 23.58 -51.28 -42.51
C LEU A 15 23.44 -51.19 -40.96
N ALA A 16 22.92 -52.22 -40.24
CA ALA A 16 22.48 -53.58 -40.63
C ALA A 16 21.36 -54.17 -39.71
N LEU A 17 20.65 -55.18 -40.24
CA LEU A 17 19.92 -56.34 -39.64
C LEU A 17 19.55 -56.33 -38.13
N ALA A 18 18.26 -56.48 -37.74
CA ALA A 18 17.49 -57.74 -37.52
C ALA A 18 17.87 -58.50 -36.20
N ALA A 19 16.99 -59.16 -35.43
CA ALA A 19 15.57 -59.52 -35.57
C ALA A 19 14.84 -59.66 -34.19
N CYS A 20 13.60 -60.16 -34.20
CA CYS A 20 12.64 -60.33 -33.08
C CYS A 20 13.12 -61.19 -31.87
N SER A 21 12.50 -61.02 -30.69
CA SER A 21 11.44 -61.95 -30.20
C SER A 21 10.93 -61.76 -28.75
N SER A 22 9.61 -61.93 -28.62
CA SER A 22 8.69 -62.29 -27.51
C SER A 22 9.13 -62.79 -26.10
N GLU A 23 8.51 -62.17 -25.08
CA GLU A 23 7.83 -62.74 -23.87
C GLU A 23 8.62 -63.61 -22.82
N PRO A 24 7.99 -64.28 -21.78
CA PRO A 24 8.21 -63.89 -20.37
C PRO A 24 8.55 -65.09 -19.41
N PRO A 25 8.77 -64.84 -18.09
CA PRO A 25 8.06 -65.60 -17.02
C PRO A 25 7.86 -64.75 -15.72
N THR A 26 7.14 -65.09 -14.61
CA THR A 26 6.12 -66.10 -14.18
C THR A 26 5.40 -65.55 -12.91
N ALA A 27 4.46 -66.28 -12.27
CA ALA A 27 3.73 -65.85 -11.06
C ALA A 27 3.88 -66.79 -9.83
N SER A 28 3.75 -66.22 -8.61
CA SER A 28 3.31 -66.84 -7.33
C SER A 28 4.14 -67.99 -6.70
N PRO A 29 3.85 -68.49 -5.45
CA PRO A 29 2.78 -68.14 -4.48
C PRO A 29 3.18 -67.95 -2.98
N ASP A 30 2.15 -67.61 -2.20
CA ASP A 30 1.87 -67.67 -0.74
C ASP A 30 2.76 -68.41 0.28
N ALA A 31 2.80 -67.86 1.50
CA ALA A 31 2.76 -68.64 2.76
C ALA A 31 2.24 -67.81 3.97
N ALA A 32 1.28 -68.37 4.72
CA ALA A 32 0.97 -68.00 6.12
C ALA A 32 1.63 -69.07 7.05
N ALA A 33 1.68 -69.03 8.40
CA ALA A 33 0.99 -68.22 9.41
C ALA A 33 1.74 -68.30 10.78
N GLN A 34 1.13 -67.69 11.82
CA GLN A 34 1.11 -68.11 13.24
C GLN A 34 2.17 -67.65 14.29
N ASP A 35 1.57 -67.14 15.38
CA ASP A 35 1.86 -67.25 16.82
C ASP A 35 2.95 -66.43 17.55
N ALA A 36 2.52 -65.89 18.69
CA ALA A 36 3.27 -65.14 19.70
C ALA A 36 3.52 -66.01 20.96
N PRO A 37 4.32 -65.54 21.93
CA PRO A 37 3.69 -64.95 23.12
C PRO A 37 4.38 -63.68 23.68
N ALA A 38 3.82 -63.12 24.75
CA ALA A 38 4.04 -61.75 25.22
C ALA A 38 5.05 -61.59 26.39
N SER A 39 5.48 -60.34 26.65
CA SER A 39 5.62 -59.78 28.01
C SER A 39 5.68 -58.23 28.02
N ASP A 40 4.75 -57.64 28.79
CA ASP A 40 4.90 -56.49 29.71
C ASP A 40 5.43 -55.10 29.27
N THR A 41 4.47 -54.23 28.90
CA THR A 41 4.13 -52.89 29.48
C THR A 41 5.17 -51.75 29.66
N PRO A 42 4.74 -50.47 29.75
CA PRO A 42 3.55 -49.81 29.16
C PRO A 42 3.89 -48.49 28.41
N ALA A 43 2.91 -47.96 27.68
CA ALA A 43 3.03 -46.74 26.88
C ALA A 43 2.48 -45.46 27.56
N ALA A 44 2.95 -44.29 27.12
CA ALA A 44 2.25 -43.01 27.16
C ALA A 44 2.64 -42.18 25.90
N PRO A 45 1.76 -41.30 25.38
CA PRO A 45 1.68 -41.05 23.93
C PRO A 45 2.41 -39.78 23.44
N MET A 46 2.67 -39.74 22.12
CA MET A 46 2.86 -38.49 21.37
C MET A 46 1.62 -38.21 20.53
N ASP A 47 1.07 -37.00 20.66
CA ASP A 47 -0.02 -36.50 19.81
C ASP A 47 0.51 -35.65 18.64
N VAL A 48 -0.30 -35.57 17.59
CA VAL A 48 0.01 -34.98 16.27
C VAL A 48 -0.21 -33.45 16.28
N PRO A 49 0.63 -32.63 15.61
CA PRO A 49 0.48 -31.17 15.62
C PRO A 49 -0.60 -30.65 14.68
N ALA A 50 -1.23 -29.54 15.09
CA ALA A 50 -2.13 -28.69 14.30
C ALA A 50 -1.64 -27.21 14.39
N PRO A 51 -2.13 -26.28 13.56
CA PRO A 51 -1.34 -25.12 13.10
C PRO A 51 -1.27 -23.93 14.09
N PRO A 52 -0.33 -22.99 13.89
CA PRO A 52 -0.19 -21.81 14.73
C PRO A 52 -1.09 -20.65 14.28
N ASP A 53 -1.89 -20.14 15.22
CA ASP A 53 -2.49 -18.81 15.16
C ASP A 53 -1.71 -17.82 16.06
N ASP A 54 -1.82 -16.54 15.72
CA ASP A 54 -1.45 -15.33 16.47
C ASP A 54 0.00 -15.15 16.99
N ALA A 55 0.71 -14.27 16.26
CA ALA A 55 1.95 -13.65 16.70
C ALA A 55 1.69 -12.56 17.78
N GLY A 56 2.14 -12.82 19.01
CA GLY A 56 2.11 -11.85 20.11
C GLY A 56 3.47 -11.64 20.77
N ALA A 57 3.95 -10.39 20.75
CA ALA A 57 5.05 -9.84 21.56
C ALA A 57 6.40 -10.60 21.55
N GLY A 58 7.36 -10.21 20.68
CA GLY A 58 8.71 -10.80 20.73
C GLY A 58 9.81 -10.25 19.81
N ALA A 59 9.70 -9.06 19.21
CA ALA A 59 10.77 -8.53 18.35
C ALA A 59 10.79 -6.99 18.27
N CYS A 60 11.34 -6.32 19.28
CA CYS A 60 11.57 -4.86 19.23
C CYS A 60 12.87 -4.48 19.95
N ALA A 61 13.99 -5.14 19.59
CA ALA A 61 15.28 -4.98 20.27
C ALA A 61 16.54 -5.15 19.38
N THR A 62 16.46 -4.95 18.05
CA THR A 62 17.65 -4.80 17.19
C THR A 62 17.32 -4.14 15.85
N LEU A 63 17.36 -2.80 15.78
CA LEU A 63 17.55 -2.00 14.55
C LEU A 63 17.62 -0.48 14.89
N CYS A 64 18.62 -0.09 15.68
CA CYS A 64 18.89 1.32 16.03
C CYS A 64 20.40 1.59 16.13
N SER A 65 21.14 1.33 15.05
CA SER A 65 22.59 1.60 14.96
C SER A 65 23.06 1.95 13.53
N ALA A 66 22.46 2.95 12.89
CA ALA A 66 23.07 3.69 11.77
C ALA A 66 22.34 5.02 11.55
N LEU A 67 23.10 6.09 11.26
CA LEU A 67 22.70 7.49 11.02
C LEU A 67 22.47 8.36 12.27
N VAL A 68 23.29 9.42 12.35
CA VAL A 68 23.33 10.52 13.33
C VAL A 68 23.79 11.76 12.55
N PRO A 69 23.33 13.00 12.82
CA PRO A 69 22.13 13.44 13.54
C PRO A 69 21.20 14.34 12.68
N CYS A 70 19.90 14.31 12.95
CA CYS A 70 19.07 15.51 12.82
C CYS A 70 19.05 16.21 14.20
N ALA A 71 19.67 17.38 14.30
CA ALA A 71 19.56 18.26 15.45
C ALA A 71 18.68 19.45 15.07
N GLY A 72 17.54 19.62 15.75
CA GLY A 72 16.60 20.72 15.52
C GLY A 72 15.14 20.27 15.59
N GLU A 73 14.35 20.92 16.43
CA GLU A 73 12.93 20.60 16.66
C GLU A 73 12.07 20.92 15.44
N ILE A 74 11.27 19.94 14.98
CA ILE A 74 10.14 20.22 14.08
C ILE A 74 8.89 20.42 14.95
N VAL A 75 8.42 21.66 15.03
CA VAL A 75 7.10 22.00 15.57
C VAL A 75 6.16 22.24 14.39
N GLY A 76 5.37 21.22 14.03
CA GLY A 76 4.47 21.21 12.87
C GLY A 76 3.26 20.29 13.09
N SER A 77 2.14 20.57 12.43
CA SER A 77 0.83 20.04 12.84
C SER A 77 0.45 18.67 12.25
N ARG A 78 -0.43 17.97 12.99
CA ARG A 78 -0.82 16.55 12.85
C ARG A 78 -1.41 16.09 11.49
N ALA A 79 -1.60 16.98 10.52
CA ALA A 79 -2.23 16.65 9.23
C ALA A 79 -1.25 16.33 8.08
N GLN A 80 0.07 16.42 8.29
CA GLN A 80 1.06 16.37 7.19
C GLN A 80 1.88 15.07 7.05
N CYS A 81 1.74 14.09 7.96
CA CYS A 81 2.46 12.80 7.86
C CYS A 81 1.57 11.54 7.92
N GLU A 82 0.36 11.61 8.50
CA GLU A 82 -0.51 10.43 8.68
C GLU A 82 -1.51 10.21 7.53
N GLY A 83 -1.47 11.03 6.47
CA GLY A 83 -2.34 10.92 5.30
C GLY A 83 -1.57 10.49 4.04
N THR A 84 -1.90 9.31 3.50
CA THR A 84 -1.88 9.00 2.05
C THR A 84 -0.69 9.54 1.24
N CYS A 85 0.35 8.76 0.90
CA CYS A 85 0.32 7.36 0.48
C CYS A 85 1.22 6.49 1.37
N SER A 86 0.69 5.52 2.12
CA SER A 86 0.04 4.30 1.60
C SER A 86 0.95 3.62 0.56
N ALA A 87 1.85 2.74 0.99
CA ALA A 87 1.51 1.32 1.17
C ALA A 87 1.05 0.66 -0.14
N LEU A 88 2.01 0.25 -0.95
CA LEU A 88 2.02 -0.87 -1.91
C LEU A 88 3.50 -1.07 -2.33
N ALA A 89 3.86 -2.27 -2.78
CA ALA A 89 5.26 -2.74 -2.88
C ALA A 89 6.05 -2.14 -4.10
N PRO A 90 7.36 -2.44 -4.28
CA PRO A 90 8.24 -1.77 -5.28
C PRO A 90 7.83 -2.11 -6.73
N PRO A 91 8.21 -1.32 -7.78
CA PRO A 91 9.60 -0.93 -8.05
C PRO A 91 9.88 0.46 -8.68
N ALA A 92 11.17 0.71 -8.88
CA ALA A 92 11.85 1.89 -9.43
C ALA A 92 11.10 2.70 -10.52
N ALA A 93 10.44 3.79 -10.13
CA ALA A 93 10.13 4.94 -11.00
C ALA A 93 9.71 6.22 -10.21
N CYS A 94 10.53 6.70 -9.28
CA CYS A 94 10.41 8.09 -8.77
C CYS A 94 11.78 8.74 -8.50
N PHE A 95 12.76 8.38 -9.33
CA PHE A 95 13.97 9.18 -9.50
C PHE A 95 13.61 10.36 -10.42
N SER A 96 14.08 11.57 -10.10
CA SER A 96 13.85 12.79 -10.89
C SER A 96 12.40 13.34 -10.91
N CYS A 97 11.92 13.83 -9.77
CA CYS A 97 11.04 15.01 -9.76
C CYS A 97 11.60 16.09 -8.81
N VAL A 98 12.20 17.11 -9.41
CA VAL A 98 12.65 18.38 -8.80
C VAL A 98 13.78 18.28 -7.75
N GLN A 99 14.98 17.89 -8.20
CA GLN A 99 16.14 18.73 -7.84
C GLN A 99 16.04 20.04 -8.62
N ARG A 100 16.37 21.17 -7.98
CA ARG A 100 16.75 22.45 -8.61
C ARG A 100 15.73 23.05 -9.58
N LEU A 101 14.73 23.74 -9.04
CA LEU A 101 14.21 24.95 -9.68
C LEU A 101 14.27 26.10 -8.68
N CYS A 102 15.10 27.09 -9.02
CA CYS A 102 15.15 28.49 -8.54
C CYS A 102 15.13 28.70 -7.01
N ASP A 103 16.27 28.97 -6.37
CA ASP A 103 16.97 30.27 -6.36
C ASP A 103 16.09 31.50 -6.05
N ALA A 104 16.58 32.23 -5.04
CA ALA A 104 16.41 33.67 -4.79
C ALA A 104 15.01 34.24 -4.44
N SER A 105 15.06 35.25 -3.57
CA SER A 105 14.01 36.26 -3.36
C SER A 105 12.75 35.82 -2.59
N CYS A 106 12.81 35.77 -1.25
CA CYS A 106 11.98 36.61 -0.35
C CYS A 106 12.10 36.19 1.14
N SER A 107 12.99 36.84 1.88
CA SER A 107 12.84 37.01 3.34
C SER A 107 13.44 38.34 3.84
N ALA A 108 13.30 39.39 3.03
CA ALA A 108 13.29 40.77 3.48
C ALA A 108 11.94 41.38 3.05
N ALA A 109 11.31 42.14 3.95
CA ALA A 109 9.91 42.60 3.93
C ALA A 109 8.82 41.55 4.25
N CYS A 110 7.67 42.06 4.71
CA CYS A 110 6.41 41.35 5.03
C CYS A 110 6.38 40.44 6.27
N ARG A 111 6.55 41.04 7.45
CA ARG A 111 5.65 40.75 8.58
C ARG A 111 4.59 41.85 8.65
N GLU A 112 3.42 41.62 8.04
CA GLU A 112 2.20 42.35 8.37
C GLU A 112 0.94 41.56 7.96
N CYS A 113 -0.20 41.93 8.56
CA CYS A 113 -1.57 41.46 8.31
C CYS A 113 -1.94 40.00 8.61
N ILE A 114 -2.77 39.81 9.63
CA ILE A 114 -3.85 38.79 9.63
C ILE A 114 -5.16 39.43 10.16
N ARG A 115 -6.20 39.42 9.29
CA ARG A 115 -7.65 39.70 9.53
C ARG A 115 -8.03 41.14 9.96
N GLY A 116 -8.93 41.88 9.28
CA GLY A 116 -9.68 41.65 8.04
C GLY A 116 -11.22 41.60 8.24
N GLY A 117 -11.95 42.52 7.59
CA GLY A 117 -13.42 42.59 7.57
C GLY A 117 -13.91 43.95 7.03
N CYS A 118 -14.80 43.96 6.03
CA CYS A 118 -15.19 45.15 5.23
C CYS A 118 -16.59 45.73 5.58
N PHE A 119 -17.03 46.73 4.77
CA PHE A 119 -18.26 47.57 4.85
C PHE A 119 -18.13 48.81 5.78
N GLY A 120 -18.60 50.01 5.44
CA GLY A 120 -19.24 50.54 4.21
C GLY A 120 -19.61 52.03 4.40
N GLU A 121 -19.88 52.81 3.35
CA GLU A 121 -20.26 54.24 3.44
C GLU A 121 -21.77 54.46 3.79
N PRO A 122 -22.33 55.69 3.75
CA PRO A 122 -22.80 56.49 4.90
C PRO A 122 -24.34 56.53 5.02
N PRO A 123 -24.93 57.36 5.91
CA PRO A 123 -25.53 58.61 5.40
C PRO A 123 -25.57 59.80 6.40
N ARG A 124 -26.16 60.92 5.95
CA ARG A 124 -26.55 62.13 6.70
C ARG A 124 -27.91 61.90 7.43
N ASP A 125 -28.22 62.60 8.52
CA ASP A 125 -29.09 63.81 8.49
C ASP A 125 -29.36 64.48 9.87
N ALA A 126 -30.01 65.64 9.79
CA ALA A 126 -30.56 66.58 10.81
C ALA A 126 -31.03 66.06 12.21
N GLY A 127 -31.18 66.92 13.24
CA GLY A 127 -30.83 68.35 13.38
C GLY A 127 -31.71 69.13 14.40
N ALA A 128 -31.18 70.28 14.88
CA ALA A 128 -31.86 71.46 15.49
C ALA A 128 -32.67 71.25 16.80
N PRO A 129 -33.08 72.34 17.52
CA PRO A 129 -32.84 73.78 17.32
C PRO A 129 -31.81 74.32 18.37
N ASP A 130 -31.70 75.58 18.83
CA ASP A 130 -32.48 76.83 18.75
C ASP A 130 -31.56 78.09 18.74
N ASP A 131 -32.05 79.20 18.15
CA ASP A 131 -31.96 80.65 18.47
C ASP A 131 -30.67 81.35 18.97
N GLU A 132 -30.34 82.61 18.60
CA GLU A 132 -30.85 83.59 17.61
C GLU A 132 -29.80 84.73 17.49
N GLY A 133 -29.90 85.61 16.48
CA GLY A 133 -29.18 86.90 16.45
C GLY A 133 -28.15 87.10 15.33
N SER A 134 -28.60 87.66 14.20
CA SER A 134 -27.76 88.15 13.09
C SER A 134 -27.30 89.61 13.31
N PRO A 135 -26.95 90.41 12.28
CA PRO A 135 -25.57 90.61 11.81
C PRO A 135 -25.09 92.08 11.92
N VAL A 136 -23.79 92.34 11.73
CA VAL A 136 -23.31 93.69 11.37
C VAL A 136 -22.21 93.68 10.30
N ASP A 137 -22.41 94.60 9.35
CA ASP A 137 -21.49 94.98 8.28
C ASP A 137 -20.24 95.73 8.79
N ALA A 138 -19.22 95.75 7.93
CA ALA A 138 -18.25 96.83 7.72
C ALA A 138 -17.80 97.68 8.93
N GLY A 139 -16.83 97.17 9.69
CA GLY A 139 -15.90 98.00 10.47
C GLY A 139 -14.68 98.40 9.63
N ALA A 140 -14.54 99.69 9.32
CA ALA A 140 -13.33 100.27 8.71
C ALA A 140 -12.11 100.13 9.66
N PRO A 141 -10.87 100.14 9.16
CA PRO A 141 -9.69 99.98 10.02
C PRO A 141 -9.55 101.13 11.03
N LEU A 142 -9.39 100.78 12.30
CA LEU A 142 -8.95 101.72 13.33
C LEU A 142 -7.46 101.51 13.60
N ASP A 143 -6.66 102.40 13.02
CA ASP A 143 -5.37 102.87 13.50
C ASP A 143 -4.35 101.83 14.00
N ALA A 144 -3.93 100.95 13.09
CA ALA A 144 -2.55 100.45 13.11
C ALA A 144 -1.59 101.59 12.74
N GLY A 145 -1.33 102.51 13.68
CA GLY A 145 -0.24 103.47 13.56
C GLY A 145 1.12 102.75 13.43
N PRO A 146 2.09 103.30 12.68
CA PRO A 146 3.36 102.61 12.43
C PRO A 146 4.28 102.62 13.66
N GLY A 147 3.99 101.74 14.61
CA GLY A 147 4.69 101.63 15.88
C GLY A 147 4.41 100.29 16.55
N GLY A 148 5.14 99.25 16.14
CA GLY A 148 5.27 98.05 16.96
C GLY A 148 5.88 98.38 18.33
N CYS A 149 5.71 97.47 19.29
CA CYS A 149 6.19 97.64 20.65
C CYS A 149 7.71 97.93 20.69
N ARG A 150 8.15 98.68 21.70
CA ARG A 150 9.58 98.94 21.96
C ARG A 150 9.99 98.55 23.36
N THR A 151 9.03 98.44 24.27
CA THR A 151 9.16 98.06 25.67
C THR A 151 7.97 97.20 26.09
N ASN A 152 8.12 96.42 27.17
CA ASN A 152 7.01 95.61 27.70
C ASN A 152 5.80 96.45 28.14
N ALA A 153 5.99 97.75 28.44
CA ALA A 153 4.90 98.66 28.78
C ALA A 153 3.94 98.89 27.62
N ASP A 154 4.45 98.89 26.38
CA ASP A 154 3.62 99.01 25.17
C ASP A 154 2.72 97.78 24.94
N CYS A 155 2.99 96.69 25.64
CA CYS A 155 2.28 95.41 25.56
C CYS A 155 1.45 95.09 26.81
N ALA A 156 1.35 96.01 27.78
CA ALA A 156 0.71 95.73 29.07
C ALA A 156 -0.74 95.24 28.95
N ASP A 157 -1.48 95.79 27.98
CA ASP A 157 -2.89 95.49 27.71
C ASP A 157 -3.09 94.64 26.43
N SER A 158 -2.02 94.04 25.87
CA SER A 158 -2.08 93.24 24.64
C SER A 158 -2.57 91.81 24.90
N GLU A 159 -3.57 91.35 24.13
CA GLU A 159 -4.07 89.97 24.17
C GLU A 159 -3.04 88.94 23.63
N ASP A 160 -2.13 89.40 22.76
CA ASP A 160 -1.04 88.58 22.21
C ASP A 160 0.03 88.29 23.27
N GLY A 161 0.26 89.21 24.21
CA GLY A 161 1.01 88.97 25.45
C GLY A 161 1.81 90.16 25.97
N ARG A 162 2.18 90.10 27.25
CA ARG A 162 2.74 91.23 28.03
C ARG A 162 4.21 91.59 27.78
N PHE A 163 4.92 90.84 26.94
CA PHE A 163 6.35 91.06 26.70
C PHE A 163 6.56 91.59 25.28
N CYS A 164 7.43 92.57 25.10
CA CYS A 164 7.74 93.09 23.77
C CYS A 164 8.92 92.35 23.17
N ASN A 165 8.71 91.64 22.05
CA ASN A 165 9.82 91.17 21.23
C ASN A 165 10.38 92.36 20.43
N THR A 166 11.39 93.01 20.97
CA THR A 166 12.01 94.21 20.37
C THR A 166 12.72 93.97 19.03
N ALA A 167 12.93 92.70 18.63
CA ALA A 167 13.47 92.35 17.32
C ALA A 167 12.38 92.31 16.22
N THR A 168 11.14 91.96 16.58
CA THR A 168 10.00 91.91 15.63
C THR A 168 9.04 93.10 15.78
N GLY A 169 9.09 93.82 16.91
CA GLY A 169 8.12 94.85 17.29
C GLY A 169 6.75 94.30 17.70
N ALA A 170 6.65 92.99 17.95
CA ALA A 170 5.40 92.33 18.31
C ALA A 170 5.30 92.05 19.82
N CYS A 171 4.08 92.18 20.35
CA CYS A 171 3.75 91.74 21.69
C CYS A 171 3.67 90.21 21.76
N ALA A 172 4.14 89.65 22.86
CA ALA A 172 4.54 88.25 22.99
C ALA A 172 4.21 87.70 24.39
N ARG A 173 3.90 86.40 24.48
CA ARG A 173 3.72 85.73 25.78
C ARG A 173 5.05 85.36 26.44
N CYS A 174 6.12 85.31 25.66
CA CYS A 174 7.50 85.23 26.12
C CYS A 174 8.46 85.75 25.05
N VAL A 175 9.64 86.22 25.47
CA VAL A 175 10.76 86.57 24.58
C VAL A 175 12.02 85.78 24.98
N THR A 176 12.09 85.36 26.24
CA THR A 176 13.19 84.62 26.86
C THR A 176 12.65 83.38 27.57
N ARG A 177 13.53 82.41 27.88
CA ARG A 177 13.14 81.25 28.71
C ARG A 177 12.54 81.70 30.05
N SER A 178 13.11 82.69 30.73
CA SER A 178 12.66 83.18 32.04
C SER A 178 11.22 83.71 32.09
N ASP A 179 10.63 84.05 30.94
CA ASP A 179 9.25 84.56 30.87
C ASP A 179 8.20 83.44 31.03
N CYS A 180 8.60 82.19 30.83
CA CYS A 180 7.75 81.01 30.97
C CYS A 180 7.93 80.33 32.34
N GLY A 181 6.87 79.73 32.88
CA GLY A 181 6.95 78.92 34.11
C GLY A 181 7.78 77.64 33.96
N THR A 182 7.93 76.87 35.04
CA THR A 182 8.56 75.53 35.00
C THR A 182 7.78 74.56 34.09
N GLY A 183 8.48 73.59 33.47
CA GLY A 183 7.89 72.61 32.55
C GLY A 183 7.39 73.21 31.22
N ARG A 184 7.89 74.40 30.83
CA ARG A 184 7.63 75.05 29.55
C ARG A 184 8.90 75.71 29.02
N TYR A 185 8.99 75.91 27.72
CA TYR A 185 10.03 76.71 27.08
C TYR A 185 9.40 77.85 26.27
N CYS A 186 10.19 78.86 25.93
CA CYS A 186 9.73 79.91 25.02
C CYS A 186 10.02 79.50 23.58
N ASP A 187 8.97 79.25 22.79
CA ASP A 187 9.11 79.14 21.34
C ASP A 187 9.30 80.55 20.77
N ALA A 188 10.52 80.83 20.33
CA ALA A 188 10.90 82.14 19.80
C ALA A 188 10.35 82.44 18.39
N ALA A 189 9.81 81.45 17.68
CA ALA A 189 9.13 81.64 16.40
C ALA A 189 7.64 81.98 16.60
N MET A 190 6.99 81.36 17.59
CA MET A 190 5.59 81.61 17.95
C MET A 190 5.41 82.67 19.04
N ASN A 191 6.50 83.18 19.65
CA ASN A 191 6.49 84.13 20.77
C ASN A 191 5.64 83.64 21.97
N ARG A 192 5.61 82.32 22.20
CA ARG A 192 4.67 81.65 23.12
C ARG A 192 5.34 80.58 23.98
N CYS A 193 4.86 80.46 25.22
CA CYS A 193 5.31 79.42 26.16
C CYS A 193 4.66 78.06 25.85
N GLU A 194 5.41 77.18 25.19
CA GLU A 194 4.98 75.81 24.87
C GLU A 194 5.46 74.79 25.91
N TYR A 195 4.79 73.63 25.96
CA TYR A 195 5.17 72.52 26.85
C TYR A 195 6.49 71.89 26.39
N GLY A 196 7.41 71.68 27.34
CA GLY A 196 8.76 71.20 27.08
C GLY A 196 9.74 71.77 28.09
N CYS A 197 11.03 71.80 27.75
CA CYS A 197 12.09 72.33 28.59
C CYS A 197 13.01 73.26 27.80
N GLY A 198 13.56 74.28 28.45
CA GLY A 198 14.72 75.03 27.97
C GLY A 198 15.94 74.92 28.89
N ALA A 199 15.80 74.28 30.06
CA ALA A 199 16.88 73.93 30.97
C ALA A 199 16.54 72.68 31.80
N ASP A 200 17.54 72.03 32.39
CA ASP A 200 17.35 70.83 33.24
C ASP A 200 16.36 71.04 34.40
N ALA A 201 16.30 72.25 34.96
CA ALA A 201 15.37 72.62 36.03
C ALA A 201 13.88 72.46 35.62
N ASP A 202 13.58 72.43 34.32
CA ASP A 202 12.22 72.27 33.80
C ASP A 202 11.78 70.80 33.80
N CYS A 203 12.74 69.88 33.98
CA CYS A 203 12.57 68.45 34.04
C CYS A 203 12.54 67.93 35.50
N GLU A 204 12.65 68.81 36.49
CA GLU A 204 12.48 68.46 37.89
C GLU A 204 11.01 68.11 38.19
N GLY A 205 10.78 66.94 38.79
CA GLY A 205 9.45 66.43 39.11
C GLY A 205 8.82 65.50 38.05
N THR A 206 9.36 65.42 36.83
CA THR A 206 8.87 64.46 35.81
C THR A 206 9.56 63.10 35.95
N SER A 207 9.10 62.25 36.87
CA SER A 207 9.66 60.91 37.07
C SER A 207 9.26 59.93 35.95
N PHE A 208 10.02 59.89 34.86
CA PHE A 208 9.81 58.92 33.77
C PHE A 208 10.59 57.62 34.04
N PHE A 209 9.85 56.52 34.27
CA PHE A 209 10.35 55.14 34.40
C PHE A 209 11.68 54.94 35.16
N GLY A 210 11.74 55.40 36.41
CA GLY A 210 12.77 54.98 37.36
C GLY A 210 14.19 55.51 37.13
N THR A 211 14.39 56.46 36.20
CA THR A 211 15.67 57.17 36.07
C THR A 211 15.71 58.39 37.01
N PRO A 212 16.81 58.62 37.76
CA PRO A 212 16.89 59.74 38.68
C PRO A 212 17.15 61.04 37.91
N THR A 213 16.11 61.87 37.79
CA THR A 213 16.07 63.19 37.16
C THR A 213 16.37 63.19 35.64
N PRO A 214 15.36 63.30 34.75
CA PRO A 214 15.62 63.56 33.34
C PRO A 214 16.35 64.89 33.13
N ARG A 215 16.91 65.06 31.93
CA ARG A 215 17.73 66.20 31.51
C ARG A 215 17.13 66.82 30.27
N CYS A 216 17.28 68.12 30.11
CA CYS A 216 16.71 68.82 28.97
C CYS A 216 17.60 68.66 27.73
N ASP A 217 17.07 68.01 26.70
CA ASP A 217 17.61 68.11 25.35
C ASP A 217 17.16 69.46 24.77
N THR A 218 17.97 70.50 25.00
CA THR A 218 17.68 71.88 24.55
C THR A 218 17.67 72.05 23.02
N ALA A 219 18.07 71.03 22.24
CA ALA A 219 17.89 71.03 20.79
C ALA A 219 16.49 70.52 20.38
N ARG A 220 15.83 69.73 21.24
CA ARG A 220 14.47 69.19 21.04
C ARG A 220 13.42 69.82 21.95
N ASN A 221 13.87 70.61 22.94
CA ASN A 221 13.09 71.12 24.06
C ASN A 221 12.33 70.00 24.82
N SER A 222 12.89 68.78 24.87
CA SER A 222 12.31 67.60 25.52
C SER A 222 13.10 67.15 26.76
N CYS A 223 12.38 66.68 27.78
CA CYS A 223 12.98 66.08 28.97
C CYS A 223 13.29 64.61 28.72
N GLU A 224 14.56 64.25 28.74
CA GLU A 224 15.08 62.96 28.28
C GLU A 224 15.83 62.22 29.38
N PRO A 225 15.74 60.87 29.47
CA PRO A 225 16.47 60.08 30.46
C PRO A 225 17.99 60.29 30.44
N CYS A 226 18.56 60.54 29.26
CA CYS A 226 19.94 60.97 29.10
C CYS A 226 20.09 61.84 27.84
N VAL A 227 21.13 62.67 27.85
CA VAL A 227 21.56 63.50 26.70
C VAL A 227 23.06 63.28 26.43
N THR A 228 23.81 62.89 27.47
CA THR A 228 25.19 62.42 27.39
C THR A 228 25.37 61.15 28.22
N ASP A 229 26.42 60.38 27.95
CA ASP A 229 26.84 59.23 28.78
C ASP A 229 27.00 59.59 30.26
N ALA A 230 27.38 60.84 30.57
CA ALA A 230 27.51 61.34 31.92
C ALA A 230 26.17 61.34 32.70
N HIS A 231 25.03 61.02 32.08
CA HIS A 231 23.74 60.88 32.76
C HIS A 231 23.35 59.42 33.10
N CYS A 232 24.05 58.42 32.55
CA CYS A 232 23.74 56.99 32.75
C CYS A 232 24.47 56.36 33.95
N ALA A 233 24.21 55.09 34.29
CA ALA A 233 25.00 54.38 35.32
C ALA A 233 26.39 53.95 34.80
N ALA A 234 27.28 53.49 35.68
CA ALA A 234 28.52 52.83 35.26
C ALA A 234 28.20 51.52 34.51
N GLY A 235 28.89 51.25 33.39
CA GLY A 235 28.51 50.18 32.47
C GLY A 235 27.25 50.47 31.64
N GLN A 236 26.84 51.74 31.54
CA GLN A 236 25.84 52.20 30.57
C GLN A 236 26.30 53.45 29.80
N VAL A 237 25.82 53.58 28.56
CA VAL A 237 26.05 54.74 27.66
C VAL A 237 24.72 55.28 27.14
N CYS A 238 24.69 56.54 26.73
CA CYS A 238 23.49 57.21 26.23
C CYS A 238 23.37 57.02 24.72
N THR A 239 22.40 56.21 24.28
CA THR A 239 22.13 55.95 22.85
C THR A 239 20.67 56.24 22.56
N GLY A 240 20.39 57.21 21.67
CA GLY A 240 19.01 57.61 21.35
C GLY A 240 18.23 58.08 22.58
N ASN A 241 18.85 58.95 23.39
CA ASN A 241 18.30 59.52 24.62
C ASN A 241 17.92 58.48 25.71
N ARG A 242 18.44 57.25 25.60
CA ARG A 242 18.26 56.16 26.59
C ARG A 242 19.58 55.56 27.05
N CYS A 243 19.65 55.20 28.33
CA CYS A 243 20.80 54.48 28.89
C CYS A 243 20.73 53.00 28.54
N VAL A 244 21.67 52.54 27.70
CA VAL A 244 21.82 51.14 27.28
C VAL A 244 23.10 50.56 27.86
N ALA A 245 23.17 49.23 28.02
CA ALA A 245 24.38 48.57 28.51
C ALA A 245 25.55 48.81 27.53
N GLY A 246 26.67 49.30 28.06
CA GLY A 246 27.85 49.65 27.27
C GLY A 246 28.81 50.54 28.04
N CYS A 247 29.94 50.90 27.46
CA CYS A 247 30.98 51.65 28.14
C CYS A 247 31.65 52.69 27.25
N SER A 248 32.10 53.78 27.87
CA SER A 248 32.84 54.86 27.22
C SER A 248 33.88 55.45 28.16
N ALA A 249 34.68 56.40 27.68
CA ALA A 249 35.69 57.10 28.50
C ALA A 249 35.07 57.81 29.72
N SER A 250 33.80 58.22 29.64
CA SER A 250 33.07 58.85 30.74
C SER A 250 32.30 57.86 31.63
N ARG A 251 32.09 56.62 31.15
CA ARG A 251 31.37 55.55 31.85
C ARG A 251 32.13 54.23 31.77
N PRO A 252 33.15 54.04 32.65
CA PRO A 252 33.87 52.78 32.75
C PRO A 252 32.96 51.66 33.26
N CYS A 253 33.40 50.43 33.04
CA CYS A 253 32.68 49.23 33.45
C CYS A 253 32.71 48.99 34.96
N PRO A 254 31.65 48.40 35.53
CA PRO A 254 31.65 47.99 36.93
C PRO A 254 32.65 46.85 37.18
N SER A 255 33.05 46.69 38.45
CA SER A 255 33.80 45.53 38.96
C SER A 255 35.09 45.16 38.22
N GLY A 256 35.78 46.13 37.62
CA GLY A 256 37.10 45.93 36.99
C GLY A 256 37.08 45.23 35.63
N ALA A 257 35.89 45.01 35.03
CA ALA A 257 35.78 44.55 33.65
C ALA A 257 36.39 45.57 32.67
N SER A 258 36.93 45.10 31.55
CA SER A 258 37.51 45.96 30.51
C SER A 258 36.44 46.42 29.52
N CYS A 259 36.57 47.66 29.04
CA CYS A 259 35.71 48.18 27.97
C CYS A 259 36.23 47.72 26.61
N CYS A 260 35.63 46.68 26.04
CA CYS A 260 36.00 46.09 24.77
C CYS A 260 34.99 46.49 23.68
N ALA A 261 35.41 47.38 22.77
CA ALA A 261 34.57 47.87 21.66
C ALA A 261 33.17 48.39 22.10
N GLY A 262 33.11 49.06 23.25
CA GLY A 262 31.87 49.60 23.83
C GLY A 262 31.07 48.62 24.69
N ALA A 263 31.50 47.37 24.85
CA ALA A 263 30.91 46.38 25.74
C ALA A 263 31.80 46.09 26.96
N CYS A 264 31.20 45.87 28.13
CA CYS A 264 31.92 45.46 29.33
C CYS A 264 32.20 43.95 29.32
N VAL A 265 33.48 43.58 29.31
CA VAL A 265 33.90 42.18 29.26
C VAL A 265 34.87 41.88 30.41
N ASP A 266 34.60 40.79 31.14
CA ASP A 266 35.56 40.24 32.09
C ASP A 266 36.71 39.55 31.32
N THR A 267 37.82 40.26 31.19
CA THR A 267 39.04 39.75 30.53
C THR A 267 39.78 38.72 31.36
N ALA A 268 39.38 38.47 32.63
CA ALA A 268 39.96 37.42 33.46
C ALA A 268 39.32 36.03 33.21
N ALA A 269 38.11 35.99 32.66
CA ALA A 269 37.34 34.75 32.44
C ALA A 269 36.82 34.56 30.99
N SER A 270 36.76 35.60 30.17
CA SER A 270 36.25 35.50 28.79
C SER A 270 37.26 34.85 27.86
N VAL A 271 36.91 33.67 27.32
CA VAL A 271 37.71 32.95 26.31
C VAL A 271 37.91 33.76 25.03
N ALA A 272 37.02 34.72 24.72
CA ALA A 272 37.12 35.59 23.54
C ALA A 272 37.93 36.88 23.77
N HIS A 273 38.24 37.23 25.03
CA HIS A 273 38.93 38.47 25.41
C HIS A 273 39.90 38.22 26.57
N CYS A 274 40.66 37.12 26.53
CA CYS A 274 41.44 36.68 27.68
C CYS A 274 42.71 37.53 27.84
N GLY A 275 42.87 38.14 29.00
CA GLY A 275 43.96 39.07 29.33
C GLY A 275 43.79 40.46 28.71
N ALA A 276 43.28 40.56 27.49
CA ALA A 276 42.95 41.83 26.83
C ALA A 276 41.80 41.71 25.82
N CYS A 277 41.20 42.85 25.46
CA CYS A 277 40.11 42.91 24.49
C CYS A 277 40.51 42.32 23.12
N GLY A 278 39.73 41.37 22.62
CA GLY A 278 39.96 40.73 21.31
C GLY A 278 41.02 39.63 21.31
N MET A 279 41.69 39.39 22.44
CA MET A 279 42.63 38.27 22.60
C MET A 279 41.86 36.97 22.88
N ALA A 280 41.26 36.42 21.83
CA ALA A 280 40.61 35.11 21.91
C ALA A 280 41.65 34.00 22.10
N CYS A 281 41.39 33.08 23.03
CA CYS A 281 42.29 31.95 23.26
C CYS A 281 42.27 30.98 22.07
N PRO A 282 43.43 30.58 21.54
CA PRO A 282 43.49 29.53 20.53
C PRO A 282 42.99 28.20 21.13
N ALA A 283 42.23 27.43 20.35
CA ALA A 283 41.79 26.11 20.76
C ALA A 283 43.00 25.15 20.86
N PRO A 284 43.32 24.57 22.03
CA PRO A 284 44.39 23.59 22.16
C PRO A 284 44.05 22.32 21.38
N ALA A 285 45.05 21.61 20.87
CA ALA A 285 44.81 20.44 20.03
C ALA A 285 44.04 19.36 20.80
N GLY A 286 42.91 18.89 20.24
CA GLY A 286 42.09 17.86 20.89
C GLY A 286 41.31 18.32 22.13
N ALA A 287 41.21 19.63 22.39
CA ALA A 287 40.56 20.17 23.59
C ALA A 287 39.77 21.45 23.33
N THR A 288 39.05 21.91 24.35
CA THR A 288 38.46 23.25 24.42
C THR A 288 39.46 24.25 25.01
N ALA A 289 39.33 25.53 24.66
CA ALA A 289 40.10 26.60 25.30
C ALA A 289 39.45 27.06 26.60
N SER A 290 40.25 27.42 27.61
CA SER A 290 39.79 28.09 28.82
C SER A 290 40.50 29.44 29.02
N CYS A 291 39.86 30.34 29.75
CA CYS A 291 40.48 31.58 30.24
C CYS A 291 40.34 31.63 31.75
N ARG A 292 41.45 31.82 32.46
CA ARG A 292 41.45 31.92 33.92
C ARG A 292 42.50 32.92 34.38
N ALA A 293 42.07 33.91 35.17
CA ALA A 293 42.89 35.04 35.62
C ALA A 293 43.60 35.77 34.46
N GLY A 294 42.95 35.81 33.27
CA GLY A 294 43.48 36.50 32.09
C GLY A 294 44.56 35.75 31.33
N ALA A 295 44.84 34.49 31.70
CA ALA A 295 45.70 33.59 30.94
C ALA A 295 44.86 32.53 30.19
N CYS A 296 45.20 32.30 28.93
CA CYS A 296 44.65 31.19 28.16
C CYS A 296 45.23 29.87 28.65
N GLY A 297 44.39 28.85 28.74
CA GLY A 297 44.79 27.52 29.17
C GLY A 297 43.96 26.41 28.54
N LEU A 298 44.25 25.18 28.97
CA LEU A 298 43.50 23.99 28.60
C LEU A 298 42.12 24.02 29.27
N GLY A 299 41.07 23.74 28.50
CA GLY A 299 39.72 23.48 29.00
C GLY A 299 39.51 21.99 29.24
N ALA A 300 38.32 21.49 28.93
CA ALA A 300 38.07 20.05 28.86
C ALA A 300 38.65 19.45 27.56
N CYS A 301 39.25 18.26 27.65
CA CYS A 301 39.55 17.44 26.48
C CYS A 301 38.27 17.12 25.70
N LEU A 302 38.37 16.97 24.38
CA LEU A 302 37.28 16.43 23.57
C LEU A 302 37.04 14.94 23.92
N PRO A 303 35.83 14.40 23.67
CA PRO A 303 35.53 12.99 23.95
C PRO A 303 36.55 12.04 23.32
N GLY A 304 37.05 11.08 24.11
CA GLY A 304 38.08 10.13 23.68
C GLY A 304 39.49 10.72 23.53
N ARG A 305 39.74 11.97 23.97
CA ARG A 305 41.07 12.55 24.09
C ARG A 305 41.51 12.64 25.55
N ALA A 306 42.81 12.52 25.79
CA ALA A 306 43.43 12.77 27.09
C ALA A 306 44.73 13.56 26.91
N ASP A 307 45.03 14.39 27.91
CA ASP A 307 46.33 15.01 28.16
C ASP A 307 47.18 14.00 28.93
N CYS A 308 48.12 13.32 28.26
CA CYS A 308 48.86 12.20 28.82
C CYS A 308 50.27 12.57 29.30
N ASP A 309 50.87 13.63 28.77
CA ASP A 309 52.12 14.21 29.29
C ASP A 309 51.89 15.30 30.38
N ARG A 310 50.63 15.70 30.60
CA ARG A 310 50.17 16.77 31.52
C ARG A 310 50.58 18.18 31.08
N SER A 311 50.74 18.38 29.78
CA SER A 311 51.17 19.64 29.18
C SER A 311 49.99 20.38 28.56
N ALA A 312 49.47 21.38 29.28
CA ALA A 312 48.47 22.32 28.75
C ALA A 312 48.92 23.07 27.47
N ALA A 313 50.20 22.99 27.08
CA ALA A 313 50.77 23.67 25.91
C ALA A 313 50.55 22.92 24.58
N ASN A 314 50.42 21.59 24.58
CA ASN A 314 50.15 20.78 23.37
C ASN A 314 48.71 20.20 23.34
N GLY A 315 48.00 20.20 24.47
CA GLY A 315 46.55 19.99 24.53
C GLY A 315 46.16 18.61 25.06
N CYS A 316 45.20 17.94 24.41
CA CYS A 316 44.87 16.55 24.66
C CYS A 316 45.32 15.74 23.43
N GLU A 317 46.59 15.39 23.45
CA GLU A 317 47.40 14.90 22.35
C GLU A 317 47.09 13.44 22.00
N VAL A 318 46.69 12.62 22.98
CA VAL A 318 46.40 11.20 22.79
C VAL A 318 44.91 10.97 22.56
N ASN A 319 44.57 10.22 21.49
CA ASN A 319 43.23 9.66 21.30
C ASN A 319 43.13 8.30 22.00
N THR A 320 42.57 8.28 23.21
CA THR A 320 42.41 7.06 24.01
C THR A 320 41.33 6.14 23.48
N ALA A 321 40.50 6.58 22.53
CA ALA A 321 39.53 5.71 21.86
C ALA A 321 40.14 4.86 20.72
N THR A 322 41.31 5.24 20.18
CA THR A 322 41.95 4.57 19.02
C THR A 322 43.44 4.28 19.18
N SER A 323 44.11 4.78 20.22
CA SER A 323 45.55 4.51 20.44
C SER A 323 45.77 3.14 21.08
N ALA A 324 46.41 2.23 20.34
CA ALA A 324 46.80 0.91 20.86
C ALA A 324 47.83 0.98 22.01
N THR A 325 48.49 2.12 22.24
CA THR A 325 49.45 2.35 23.33
C THR A 325 48.86 3.12 24.52
N SER A 326 47.59 3.54 24.45
CA SER A 326 46.90 4.30 25.51
C SER A 326 45.39 4.14 25.37
N CYS A 327 44.92 2.90 25.34
CA CYS A 327 43.53 2.56 25.09
C CYS A 327 42.70 2.67 26.37
N GLY A 328 41.64 3.49 26.34
CA GLY A 328 40.81 3.80 27.50
C GLY A 328 41.46 4.78 28.49
N ALA A 329 42.77 4.67 28.73
CA ALA A 329 43.55 5.59 29.56
C ALA A 329 45.01 5.77 29.08
N CYS A 330 45.65 6.85 29.52
CA CYS A 330 47.04 7.17 29.24
C CYS A 330 47.99 6.04 29.68
N GLY A 331 48.88 5.61 28.77
CA GLY A 331 49.85 4.54 29.03
C GLY A 331 49.27 3.12 29.06
N THR A 332 47.96 2.94 28.90
CA THR A 332 47.33 1.61 28.81
C THR A 332 47.55 1.00 27.43
N ALA A 333 48.73 0.41 27.23
CA ALA A 333 49.02 -0.33 26.00
C ALA A 333 48.24 -1.65 25.93
N CYS A 334 47.68 -1.95 24.77
CA CYS A 334 46.96 -3.19 24.54
C CYS A 334 47.94 -4.37 24.45
N PRO A 335 47.59 -5.53 25.05
CA PRO A 335 48.50 -6.67 25.11
C PRO A 335 48.79 -7.19 23.69
N ALA A 336 50.06 -7.48 23.42
CA ALA A 336 50.43 -8.27 22.25
C ALA A 336 49.88 -9.70 22.41
N ARG A 337 49.30 -10.23 21.34
CA ARG A 337 48.73 -11.59 21.30
C ARG A 337 49.39 -12.38 20.16
N PRO A 338 49.59 -13.70 20.28
CA PRO A 338 50.15 -14.52 19.22
C PRO A 338 49.43 -14.33 17.88
N ASN A 339 50.22 -14.21 16.81
CA ASN A 339 49.77 -14.02 15.42
C ASN A 339 48.79 -12.86 15.19
N ALA A 340 48.73 -11.86 16.09
CA ALA A 340 47.79 -10.75 16.01
C ALA A 340 48.46 -9.39 16.24
N SER A 341 47.91 -8.36 15.62
CA SER A 341 48.28 -6.97 15.87
C SER A 341 47.35 -6.34 16.92
N PRO A 342 47.86 -5.74 18.01
CA PRO A 342 47.04 -5.07 19.00
C PRO A 342 46.39 -3.81 18.41
N ALA A 343 45.13 -3.57 18.78
CA ALA A 343 44.33 -2.43 18.31
C ALA A 343 43.54 -1.83 19.49
N CYS A 344 43.09 -0.59 19.33
CA CYS A 344 42.15 0.03 20.27
C CYS A 344 40.88 0.42 19.53
N ALA A 345 39.74 -0.03 20.03
CA ALA A 345 38.43 0.25 19.46
C ALA A 345 37.51 0.80 20.56
N ALA A 346 37.07 2.05 20.41
CA ALA A 346 36.21 2.76 21.37
C ALA A 346 36.74 2.76 22.83
N GLY A 347 38.07 2.73 23.00
CA GLY A 347 38.71 2.71 24.32
C GLY A 347 38.81 1.32 24.97
N ALA A 348 38.42 0.26 24.26
CA ALA A 348 38.67 -1.12 24.65
C ALA A 348 39.76 -1.76 23.76
N CYS A 349 40.60 -2.60 24.36
CA CYS A 349 41.66 -3.29 23.63
C CYS A 349 41.10 -4.42 22.76
N ALA A 350 41.31 -4.27 21.46
CA ALA A 350 40.99 -5.23 20.43
C ALA A 350 42.28 -5.78 19.79
N PHE A 351 42.14 -6.64 18.80
CA PHE A 351 43.25 -7.11 17.97
C PHE A 351 42.77 -7.43 16.57
N THR A 352 43.70 -7.66 15.65
CA THR A 352 43.41 -8.13 14.29
C THR A 352 44.39 -9.23 13.93
N CYS A 353 43.89 -10.38 13.47
CA CYS A 353 44.75 -11.49 13.08
C CYS A 353 45.67 -11.12 11.91
N GLY A 354 46.89 -11.65 11.97
CA GLY A 354 47.83 -11.61 10.86
C GLY A 354 47.30 -12.39 9.66
N ALA A 355 47.75 -12.03 8.46
CA ALA A 355 47.27 -12.63 7.22
C ALA A 355 47.50 -14.15 7.20
N GLY A 356 46.41 -14.91 7.14
CA GLY A 356 46.42 -16.38 7.16
C GLY A 356 46.23 -17.00 8.54
N PHE A 357 46.08 -16.22 9.60
CA PHE A 357 45.68 -16.69 10.92
C PHE A 357 44.24 -16.31 11.25
N ALA A 358 43.59 -17.09 12.09
CA ALA A 358 42.27 -16.81 12.63
C ALA A 358 42.18 -17.19 14.10
N ASP A 359 41.34 -16.45 14.82
CA ASP A 359 40.81 -16.75 16.15
C ASP A 359 39.62 -17.70 15.95
N CYS A 360 39.76 -18.97 16.33
CA CYS A 360 38.76 -20.01 16.03
C CYS A 360 37.99 -20.53 17.26
N ASP A 361 38.50 -20.40 18.47
CA ASP A 361 37.76 -20.70 19.70
C ASP A 361 37.16 -19.46 20.40
N ARG A 362 37.60 -18.26 20.02
CA ARG A 362 37.20 -16.96 20.58
C ARG A 362 37.74 -16.69 21.98
N ASP A 363 38.80 -17.38 22.42
CA ASP A 363 39.57 -16.92 23.56
C ASP A 363 40.56 -15.83 23.12
N PRO A 364 40.38 -14.56 23.55
CA PRO A 364 41.36 -13.53 23.23
C PRO A 364 42.75 -13.83 23.83
N ALA A 365 42.88 -14.69 24.84
CA ALA A 365 44.11 -14.89 25.60
C ALA A 365 45.29 -15.44 24.77
N ASP A 366 45.05 -16.36 23.83
CA ASP A 366 46.07 -16.96 22.96
C ASP A 366 46.06 -16.43 21.51
N GLY A 367 45.03 -15.67 21.12
CA GLY A 367 45.10 -14.68 20.04
C GLY A 367 44.52 -15.15 18.72
N CYS A 368 45.36 -15.50 17.75
CA CYS A 368 44.93 -16.09 16.48
C CYS A 368 45.71 -17.39 16.29
N GLU A 369 45.23 -18.43 16.95
CA GLU A 369 45.88 -19.69 17.24
C GLU A 369 46.00 -20.62 16.01
N VAL A 370 45.17 -20.42 14.99
CA VAL A 370 45.09 -21.30 13.81
C VAL A 370 45.64 -20.66 12.53
N ASP A 371 46.65 -21.28 11.89
CA ASP A 371 47.01 -20.98 10.49
C ASP A 371 46.01 -21.65 9.53
N VAL A 372 45.06 -20.87 9.02
CA VAL A 372 44.01 -21.34 8.12
C VAL A 372 44.52 -21.69 6.72
N ARG A 373 45.80 -21.48 6.40
CA ARG A 373 46.37 -21.80 5.07
C ARG A 373 46.93 -23.22 4.99
N SER A 374 47.19 -23.84 6.13
CA SER A 374 47.89 -25.13 6.26
C SER A 374 47.19 -26.12 7.21
N THR A 375 46.37 -25.64 8.14
CA THR A 375 45.65 -26.50 9.09
C THR A 375 44.49 -27.21 8.40
N ALA A 376 44.60 -28.54 8.24
CA ALA A 376 43.60 -29.36 7.55
C ALA A 376 42.19 -29.26 8.16
N ALA A 377 42.05 -29.03 9.47
CA ALA A 377 40.75 -28.89 10.14
C ALA A 377 40.11 -27.48 10.00
N HIS A 378 40.85 -26.48 9.51
CA HIS A 378 40.44 -25.07 9.45
C HIS A 378 40.87 -24.41 8.12
N CYS A 379 40.76 -25.15 7.01
CA CYS A 379 41.36 -24.74 5.75
C CYS A 379 40.56 -23.64 5.05
N GLY A 380 41.15 -22.45 4.97
CA GLY A 380 40.52 -21.24 4.45
C GLY A 380 39.47 -20.65 5.40
N GLY A 381 39.46 -21.04 6.68
CA GLY A 381 38.58 -20.50 7.72
C GLY A 381 38.33 -21.48 8.87
N CYS A 382 37.93 -20.95 10.03
CA CYS A 382 37.67 -21.76 11.23
C CYS A 382 36.61 -22.85 11.00
N GLY A 383 36.89 -24.06 11.49
CA GLY A 383 36.01 -25.22 11.36
C GLY A 383 35.86 -25.79 9.94
N ARG A 384 36.55 -25.21 8.94
CA ARG A 384 36.48 -25.62 7.53
C ARG A 384 37.41 -26.81 7.26
N ALA A 385 37.07 -27.95 7.84
CA ALA A 385 37.86 -29.16 7.70
C ALA A 385 37.86 -29.70 6.25
N CYS A 386 39.04 -30.08 5.76
CA CYS A 386 39.19 -30.83 4.53
C CYS A 386 38.68 -32.26 4.70
N LEU A 387 38.16 -32.85 3.61
CA LEU A 387 37.66 -34.22 3.64
C LEU A 387 38.81 -35.23 3.83
N PRO A 388 38.52 -36.45 4.31
CA PRO A 388 39.46 -37.57 4.23
C PRO A 388 40.05 -37.69 2.81
N GLY A 389 41.36 -37.91 2.72
CA GLY A 389 42.10 -37.93 1.44
C GLY A 389 42.55 -36.55 0.91
N GLN A 390 42.20 -35.44 1.59
CA GLN A 390 42.63 -34.09 1.24
C GLN A 390 43.61 -33.49 2.25
N SER A 391 44.41 -32.52 1.79
CA SER A 391 45.30 -31.68 2.62
C SER A 391 45.05 -30.20 2.35
N CYS A 392 45.31 -29.34 3.34
CA CYS A 392 45.18 -27.90 3.16
C CYS A 392 46.45 -27.31 2.54
N ALA A 393 46.29 -26.59 1.44
CA ALA A 393 47.37 -25.86 0.77
C ALA A 393 46.89 -24.46 0.37
N ALA A 394 47.59 -23.43 0.85
CA ALA A 394 47.26 -22.01 0.61
C ALA A 394 45.80 -21.62 0.95
N GLY A 395 45.17 -22.31 1.92
CA GLY A 395 43.79 -22.08 2.34
C GLY A 395 42.72 -22.74 1.46
N ALA A 396 43.12 -23.65 0.57
CA ALA A 396 42.23 -24.53 -0.18
C ALA A 396 42.51 -26.00 0.14
N CYS A 397 41.45 -26.82 0.22
CA CYS A 397 41.59 -28.26 0.33
C CYS A 397 41.96 -28.84 -1.04
N THR A 398 43.05 -29.62 -1.08
CA THR A 398 43.62 -30.22 -2.28
C THR A 398 43.73 -31.72 -2.13
N GLY A 399 43.70 -32.46 -3.24
CA GLY A 399 43.63 -33.93 -3.26
C GLY A 399 42.22 -34.46 -3.56
N THR A 400 42.12 -35.78 -3.74
CA THR A 400 40.86 -36.47 -4.06
C THR A 400 40.14 -36.91 -2.78
N PRO A 401 38.89 -36.49 -2.53
CA PRO A 401 38.17 -36.91 -1.34
C PRO A 401 37.86 -38.41 -1.36
N THR A 402 38.11 -39.11 -0.26
CA THR A 402 37.63 -40.49 -0.05
C THR A 402 36.25 -40.47 0.60
N CYS A 403 35.22 -40.58 -0.25
CA CYS A 403 33.84 -40.63 0.20
C CYS A 403 33.42 -42.06 0.59
N ALA A 404 32.71 -42.21 1.72
CA ALA A 404 32.07 -43.46 2.08
C ALA A 404 30.87 -43.72 1.14
N ALA A 405 30.78 -44.93 0.57
CA ALA A 405 29.63 -45.31 -0.25
C ALA A 405 28.32 -45.17 0.56
N PRO A 406 27.23 -44.64 -0.03
CA PRO A 406 26.99 -44.41 -1.47
C PRO A 406 27.38 -43.00 -1.96
N LEU A 407 28.07 -42.18 -1.16
CA LEU A 407 28.40 -40.79 -1.53
C LEU A 407 29.46 -40.74 -2.65
N THR A 408 29.29 -39.80 -3.58
CA THR A 408 30.23 -39.51 -4.66
C THR A 408 31.00 -38.22 -4.36
N GLY A 409 32.30 -38.19 -4.65
CA GLY A 409 33.14 -37.01 -4.47
C GLY A 409 32.93 -35.99 -5.59
N CYS A 410 32.24 -34.89 -5.28
CA CYS A 410 32.00 -33.78 -6.20
C CYS A 410 32.83 -32.56 -5.78
N GLY A 411 34.09 -32.54 -6.20
CA GLY A 411 35.05 -31.49 -5.82
C GLY A 411 35.47 -31.62 -4.35
N THR A 412 35.05 -30.67 -3.51
CA THR A 412 35.37 -30.66 -2.07
C THR A 412 34.24 -31.19 -1.18
N THR A 413 33.18 -31.76 -1.75
CA THR A 413 32.04 -32.33 -0.99
C THR A 413 31.74 -33.77 -1.41
N CYS A 414 31.36 -34.59 -0.44
CA CYS A 414 30.78 -35.91 -0.70
C CYS A 414 29.26 -35.77 -0.72
N VAL A 415 28.62 -36.11 -1.84
CA VAL A 415 27.16 -35.92 -2.05
C VAL A 415 26.50 -37.21 -2.51
N ASP A 416 25.25 -37.44 -2.12
CA ASP A 416 24.46 -38.56 -2.64
C ASP A 416 23.77 -38.16 -3.95
N VAL A 417 24.43 -38.46 -5.07
CA VAL A 417 23.95 -38.14 -6.42
C VAL A 417 22.57 -38.75 -6.74
N ARG A 418 22.02 -39.64 -5.90
CA ARG A 418 20.70 -40.25 -6.11
C ARG A 418 19.54 -39.37 -5.63
N ILE A 419 19.82 -38.41 -4.74
CA ILE A 419 18.83 -37.54 -4.08
C ILE A 419 19.24 -36.06 -4.06
N ASP A 420 20.53 -35.74 -4.24
CA ASP A 420 21.01 -34.37 -4.29
C ASP A 420 20.54 -33.66 -5.57
N ARG A 421 19.78 -32.58 -5.39
CA ARG A 421 19.20 -31.79 -6.50
C ARG A 421 20.27 -31.12 -7.37
N ALA A 422 21.42 -30.76 -6.83
CA ALA A 422 22.50 -30.06 -7.53
C ALA A 422 23.49 -31.02 -8.22
N HIS A 423 23.46 -32.31 -7.87
CA HIS A 423 24.39 -33.34 -8.35
C HIS A 423 23.67 -34.60 -8.81
N CYS A 424 22.52 -34.47 -9.48
CA CYS A 424 21.62 -35.60 -9.73
C CYS A 424 22.17 -36.55 -10.79
N GLY A 425 22.41 -37.81 -10.42
CA GLY A 425 23.03 -38.85 -11.24
C GLY A 425 24.55 -38.67 -11.44
N THR A 426 25.04 -37.42 -11.48
CA THR A 426 26.47 -37.09 -11.58
C THR A 426 26.77 -35.70 -11.03
N CYS A 427 28.03 -35.44 -10.67
CA CYS A 427 28.49 -34.18 -10.11
C CYS A 427 28.17 -32.98 -11.01
N GLY A 428 27.57 -31.93 -10.43
CA GLY A 428 27.23 -30.69 -11.12
C GLY A 428 25.99 -30.75 -12.01
N ASN A 429 25.33 -31.91 -12.14
CA ASN A 429 24.08 -32.04 -12.88
C ASN A 429 22.89 -31.56 -12.02
N ALA A 430 22.72 -30.24 -11.96
CA ALA A 430 21.64 -29.62 -11.21
C ALA A 430 20.29 -29.78 -11.93
N CYS A 431 19.28 -30.28 -11.21
CA CYS A 431 17.96 -30.44 -11.78
C CYS A 431 17.31 -29.08 -12.13
N PRO A 432 16.68 -28.95 -13.31
CA PRO A 432 15.92 -27.76 -13.69
C PRO A 432 14.86 -27.36 -12.66
N PRO A 433 14.48 -26.07 -12.58
CA PRO A 433 13.37 -25.62 -11.74
C PRO A 433 12.13 -26.51 -11.91
N SER A 434 11.42 -26.80 -10.83
CA SER A 434 10.29 -27.77 -10.70
C SER A 434 10.60 -29.28 -10.70
N LEU A 435 11.82 -29.71 -11.06
CA LEU A 435 12.24 -31.12 -10.99
C LEU A 435 13.08 -31.41 -9.74
N SER A 436 12.87 -32.56 -9.10
CA SER A 436 13.64 -33.04 -7.94
C SER A 436 14.47 -34.26 -8.32
N CYS A 437 15.60 -34.49 -7.64
CA CYS A 437 16.37 -35.70 -7.87
C CYS A 437 15.70 -36.90 -7.18
N VAL A 438 15.33 -37.91 -7.96
CA VAL A 438 14.76 -39.16 -7.45
C VAL A 438 15.48 -40.32 -8.11
N ALA A 439 16.21 -41.11 -7.32
CA ALA A 439 17.04 -42.23 -7.78
C ALA A 439 18.06 -41.86 -8.88
N GLY A 440 18.60 -40.64 -8.83
CA GLY A 440 19.60 -40.15 -9.79
C GLY A 440 19.03 -39.58 -11.09
N ALA A 441 17.70 -39.45 -11.20
CA ALA A 441 17.03 -38.78 -12.31
C ALA A 441 16.28 -37.53 -11.85
N CYS A 442 16.37 -36.45 -12.63
CA CYS A 442 15.60 -35.23 -12.41
C CYS A 442 14.14 -35.44 -12.87
N LEU A 443 13.24 -35.63 -11.93
CA LEU A 443 11.85 -36.01 -12.17
C LEU A 443 10.89 -35.08 -11.41
N PRO A 444 9.67 -34.81 -11.93
CA PRO A 444 8.75 -33.88 -11.29
C PRO A 444 8.25 -34.43 -9.96
N THR A 445 8.22 -33.61 -8.92
CA THR A 445 7.57 -33.95 -7.65
C THR A 445 6.08 -33.71 -7.82
N CYS A 446 5.28 -34.78 -7.82
CA CYS A 446 3.84 -34.65 -8.04
C CYS A 446 3.12 -34.19 -6.78
N ALA A 447 2.16 -33.26 -6.96
CA ALA A 447 1.34 -32.77 -5.86
C ALA A 447 0.37 -33.85 -5.37
N THR A 448 -0.04 -33.77 -4.11
CA THR A 448 -1.02 -34.68 -3.50
C THR A 448 -2.27 -34.81 -4.38
N GLY A 449 -2.64 -36.04 -4.72
CA GLY A 449 -3.74 -36.34 -5.65
C GLY A 449 -3.32 -36.56 -7.11
N THR A 450 -2.05 -36.31 -7.48
CA THR A 450 -1.53 -36.60 -8.83
C THR A 450 -0.48 -37.71 -8.82
N VAL A 451 -0.49 -38.55 -9.85
CA VAL A 451 0.42 -39.69 -10.02
C VAL A 451 1.49 -39.35 -11.06
N ARG A 452 2.73 -39.81 -10.85
CA ARG A 452 3.81 -39.64 -11.83
C ARG A 452 3.64 -40.64 -12.99
N CYS A 453 3.17 -40.15 -14.13
CA CYS A 453 3.11 -40.90 -15.38
C CYS A 453 4.29 -40.49 -16.27
N GLY A 454 5.44 -41.13 -16.03
CA GLY A 454 6.70 -40.81 -16.71
C GLY A 454 7.23 -39.42 -16.32
N ALA A 455 7.32 -38.51 -17.30
CA ALA A 455 7.77 -37.13 -17.11
C ALA A 455 6.65 -36.16 -16.72
N LEU A 456 5.40 -36.63 -16.57
CA LEU A 456 4.24 -35.82 -16.23
C LEU A 456 3.65 -36.23 -14.87
N CYS A 457 3.04 -35.27 -14.17
CA CYS A 457 2.17 -35.51 -13.03
C CYS A 457 0.72 -35.38 -13.50
N VAL A 458 -0.07 -36.42 -13.31
CA VAL A 458 -1.41 -36.54 -13.89
C VAL A 458 -2.43 -36.86 -12.80
N ASP A 459 -3.57 -36.17 -12.80
CA ASP A 459 -4.73 -36.58 -12.00
C ASP A 459 -5.45 -37.73 -12.71
N THR A 460 -5.18 -38.96 -12.26
CA THR A 460 -5.81 -40.16 -12.81
C THR A 460 -7.32 -40.23 -12.53
N ARG A 461 -7.90 -39.31 -11.74
CA ARG A 461 -9.35 -39.24 -11.49
C ARG A 461 -10.12 -38.51 -12.58
N THR A 462 -9.45 -37.67 -13.37
CA THR A 462 -10.07 -36.78 -14.36
C THR A 462 -9.39 -36.79 -15.74
N ASP A 463 -8.13 -37.22 -15.82
CA ASP A 463 -7.40 -37.29 -17.09
C ASP A 463 -7.90 -38.43 -17.97
N GLY A 464 -8.42 -38.10 -19.17
CA GLY A 464 -8.98 -39.06 -20.11
C GLY A 464 -7.96 -39.97 -20.79
N ALA A 465 -6.65 -39.71 -20.68
CA ALA A 465 -5.58 -40.55 -21.21
C ALA A 465 -4.92 -41.45 -20.14
N ASN A 466 -5.23 -41.22 -18.85
CA ASN A 466 -4.60 -41.88 -17.70
C ASN A 466 -5.63 -42.23 -16.62
N CYS A 467 -6.84 -42.64 -17.01
CA CYS A 467 -7.96 -42.78 -16.09
C CYS A 467 -7.81 -43.99 -15.17
N GLY A 468 -7.77 -43.77 -13.86
CA GLY A 468 -7.47 -44.78 -12.84
C GLY A 468 -5.99 -45.18 -12.77
N ALA A 469 -5.29 -45.27 -13.91
CA ALA A 469 -3.87 -45.61 -14.00
C ALA A 469 -3.19 -44.93 -15.20
N CYS A 470 -1.87 -44.71 -15.11
CA CYS A 470 -1.07 -44.14 -16.18
C CYS A 470 -1.22 -44.93 -17.50
N GLY A 471 -1.47 -44.23 -18.60
CA GLY A 471 -1.67 -44.81 -19.93
C GLY A 471 -3.03 -45.48 -20.16
N ASN A 472 -3.93 -45.54 -19.17
CA ASN A 472 -5.28 -46.09 -19.36
C ASN A 472 -6.21 -45.03 -20.02
N ALA A 473 -6.11 -44.91 -21.33
CA ALA A 473 -6.91 -43.96 -22.10
C ALA A 473 -8.36 -44.44 -22.30
N CYS A 474 -9.32 -43.55 -22.05
CA CYS A 474 -10.74 -43.85 -22.17
C CYS A 474 -11.17 -43.99 -23.63
N VAL A 475 -11.69 -45.17 -23.98
CA VAL A 475 -12.20 -45.47 -25.31
C VAL A 475 -13.65 -45.02 -25.42
N ALA A 476 -13.95 -44.16 -26.39
CA ALA A 476 -15.31 -43.72 -26.69
C ALA A 476 -16.16 -44.88 -27.27
N PRO A 477 -17.44 -45.02 -26.87
CA PRO A 477 -18.37 -45.89 -27.57
C PRO A 477 -18.57 -45.40 -29.01
N ALA A 478 -18.92 -46.30 -29.94
CA ALA A 478 -19.10 -45.94 -31.33
C ALA A 478 -20.23 -44.90 -31.49
N GLY A 479 -19.92 -43.73 -32.07
CA GLY A 479 -20.87 -42.62 -32.21
C GLY A 479 -21.06 -41.78 -30.94
N GLY A 480 -20.27 -41.98 -29.88
CA GLY A 480 -20.32 -41.21 -28.64
C GLY A 480 -18.97 -40.62 -28.24
N SER A 481 -18.86 -40.30 -26.95
CA SER A 481 -17.65 -39.77 -26.32
C SER A 481 -17.34 -40.55 -25.05
N ALA A 482 -16.08 -40.52 -24.59
CA ALA A 482 -15.72 -40.99 -23.26
C ALA A 482 -14.89 -39.95 -22.52
N SER A 483 -15.02 -39.94 -21.21
CA SER A 483 -14.28 -39.08 -20.28
C SER A 483 -13.92 -39.87 -19.03
N CYS A 484 -12.94 -39.37 -18.26
CA CYS A 484 -12.64 -39.95 -16.95
C CYS A 484 -13.51 -39.27 -15.89
N ALA A 485 -14.22 -40.06 -15.09
CA ALA A 485 -14.99 -39.59 -13.95
C ALA A 485 -14.61 -40.40 -12.71
N ALA A 486 -14.04 -39.73 -11.71
CA ALA A 486 -13.60 -40.32 -10.43
C ALA A 486 -12.63 -41.52 -10.58
N GLY A 487 -11.87 -41.59 -11.67
CA GLY A 487 -10.92 -42.69 -11.95
C GLY A 487 -11.51 -43.84 -12.78
N SER A 488 -12.76 -43.72 -13.23
CA SER A 488 -13.40 -44.68 -14.14
C SER A 488 -13.75 -44.02 -15.46
N CYS A 489 -13.50 -44.70 -16.58
CA CYS A 489 -13.93 -44.24 -17.89
C CYS A 489 -15.45 -44.35 -18.01
N VAL A 490 -16.12 -43.23 -18.28
CA VAL A 490 -17.56 -43.16 -18.52
C VAL A 490 -17.82 -42.80 -19.97
N GLY A 491 -18.71 -43.54 -20.62
CA GLY A 491 -19.18 -43.25 -21.97
C GLY A 491 -20.45 -42.40 -21.95
N ALA A 492 -20.57 -41.46 -22.87
CA ALA A 492 -21.75 -40.64 -23.08
C ALA A 492 -22.18 -40.67 -24.55
N CYS A 493 -23.49 -40.77 -24.78
CA CYS A 493 -24.09 -40.73 -26.11
C CYS A 493 -24.73 -39.34 -26.39
N PRO A 494 -24.87 -38.96 -27.67
CA PRO A 494 -25.59 -37.73 -28.03
C PRO A 494 -27.05 -37.75 -27.56
N THR A 495 -27.66 -36.57 -27.40
CA THR A 495 -29.08 -36.45 -27.07
C THR A 495 -29.95 -37.25 -28.06
N GLY A 496 -30.98 -37.92 -27.53
CA GLY A 496 -31.84 -38.82 -28.32
C GLY A 496 -31.26 -40.23 -28.54
N HIS A 497 -29.99 -40.47 -28.21
CA HIS A 497 -29.33 -41.77 -28.38
C HIS A 497 -29.16 -42.49 -27.03
N ALA A 498 -29.11 -43.82 -27.08
CA ALA A 498 -28.86 -44.69 -25.94
C ALA A 498 -27.65 -45.60 -26.18
N LEU A 499 -26.94 -45.98 -25.11
CA LEU A 499 -25.81 -46.89 -25.20
C LEU A 499 -26.29 -48.36 -25.27
N GLU A 500 -26.09 -49.00 -26.42
CA GLU A 500 -26.48 -50.38 -26.67
C GLU A 500 -25.31 -51.16 -27.29
N GLY A 501 -24.88 -52.25 -26.65
CA GLY A 501 -23.80 -53.11 -27.18
C GLY A 501 -22.45 -52.41 -27.39
N GLY A 502 -22.20 -51.27 -26.73
CA GLY A 502 -20.98 -50.46 -26.93
C GLY A 502 -21.08 -49.38 -28.01
N ALA A 503 -22.24 -49.20 -28.64
CA ALA A 503 -22.52 -48.15 -29.60
C ALA A 503 -23.66 -47.23 -29.15
N CYS A 504 -23.63 -45.99 -29.59
CA CYS A 504 -24.73 -45.04 -29.40
C CYS A 504 -25.76 -45.21 -30.50
N VAL A 505 -26.90 -45.80 -30.15
CA VAL A 505 -28.02 -46.06 -31.07
C VAL A 505 -29.02 -44.92 -30.94
N ASP A 506 -29.45 -44.32 -32.07
CA ASP A 506 -30.58 -43.39 -32.05
C ASP A 506 -31.83 -44.14 -31.59
N VAL A 507 -32.54 -43.59 -30.61
CA VAL A 507 -33.81 -44.09 -30.09
C VAL A 507 -34.91 -43.06 -30.32
N ALA A 508 -34.62 -41.80 -30.01
CA ALA A 508 -35.61 -40.74 -29.91
C ALA A 508 -35.15 -39.39 -30.47
N ALA A 509 -34.01 -39.29 -31.16
CA ALA A 509 -33.55 -37.99 -31.69
C ALA A 509 -34.59 -37.34 -32.63
N SER A 510 -35.37 -38.16 -33.35
CA SER A 510 -36.50 -37.73 -34.18
C SER A 510 -37.69 -37.11 -33.41
N LEU A 511 -37.74 -37.19 -32.07
CA LEU A 511 -38.71 -36.45 -31.26
C LEU A 511 -38.31 -34.99 -31.04
N SER A 512 -37.03 -34.65 -31.14
CA SER A 512 -36.55 -33.30 -30.82
C SER A 512 -36.98 -32.29 -31.87
N GLY A 513 -37.59 -31.19 -31.42
CA GLY A 513 -38.19 -30.20 -32.31
C GLY A 513 -39.54 -30.62 -32.91
N LEU A 514 -40.11 -31.77 -32.54
CA LEU A 514 -41.48 -32.10 -32.95
C LEU A 514 -42.42 -31.06 -32.34
N ARG A 515 -43.11 -30.35 -33.23
CA ARG A 515 -43.91 -29.19 -32.89
C ARG A 515 -45.31 -29.34 -33.46
N TRP A 516 -46.27 -29.02 -32.62
CA TRP A 516 -47.66 -28.93 -32.99
C TRP A 516 -48.17 -27.50 -32.90
N GLU A 517 -48.94 -27.09 -33.90
CA GLU A 517 -49.41 -25.73 -34.07
C GLU A 517 -50.91 -25.71 -34.38
N LEU A 518 -51.61 -24.77 -33.74
CA LEU A 518 -52.95 -24.33 -34.10
C LEU A 518 -52.84 -22.86 -34.53
N PRO A 519 -52.65 -22.57 -35.82
CA PRO A 519 -52.47 -21.20 -36.30
C PRO A 519 -53.80 -20.42 -36.30
N CYS A 520 -53.76 -19.16 -35.89
CA CYS A 520 -54.92 -18.28 -35.88
C CYS A 520 -55.32 -17.87 -37.31
N ARG A 521 -56.63 -17.85 -37.59
CA ARG A 521 -57.23 -17.58 -38.91
C ARG A 521 -58.48 -16.70 -38.77
N ALA A 522 -58.92 -16.13 -39.89
CA ALA A 522 -60.21 -15.43 -39.94
C ALA A 522 -61.38 -16.44 -39.98
N PRO A 523 -62.55 -16.12 -39.37
CA PRO A 523 -62.86 -14.91 -38.59
C PRO A 523 -62.12 -14.86 -37.25
N ARG A 524 -61.82 -13.64 -36.78
CA ARG A 524 -61.06 -13.35 -35.56
C ARG A 524 -61.74 -12.25 -34.75
N THR A 525 -61.78 -12.41 -33.44
CA THR A 525 -62.17 -11.42 -32.44
C THR A 525 -60.94 -11.05 -31.59
N ALA A 526 -61.11 -10.24 -30.55
CA ALA A 526 -60.03 -9.92 -29.61
C ALA A 526 -59.54 -11.15 -28.81
N VAL A 527 -60.42 -12.11 -28.51
CA VAL A 527 -60.15 -13.25 -27.62
C VAL A 527 -60.17 -14.61 -28.31
N ALA A 528 -60.76 -14.73 -29.51
CA ALA A 528 -60.91 -15.99 -30.21
C ALA A 528 -60.69 -15.87 -31.72
N CYS A 529 -60.30 -16.96 -32.37
CA CYS A 529 -60.21 -17.04 -33.82
C CYS A 529 -60.47 -18.44 -34.36
N ALA A 530 -60.87 -18.53 -35.63
CA ALA A 530 -60.87 -19.79 -36.35
C ALA A 530 -59.45 -20.39 -36.40
N THR A 531 -59.37 -21.71 -36.53
CA THR A 531 -58.10 -22.41 -36.67
C THR A 531 -58.24 -23.63 -37.61
N THR A 532 -57.12 -24.06 -38.17
CA THR A 532 -57.03 -25.29 -38.96
C THR A 532 -56.18 -26.28 -38.19
N VAL A 533 -56.76 -27.42 -37.80
CA VAL A 533 -56.00 -28.52 -37.18
C VAL A 533 -55.17 -29.22 -38.27
N PRO A 534 -53.82 -29.24 -38.19
CA PRO A 534 -52.99 -29.95 -39.18
C PRO A 534 -53.09 -31.49 -39.04
N THR A 535 -52.18 -32.26 -39.66
CA THR A 535 -52.05 -33.71 -39.46
C THR A 535 -51.04 -34.04 -38.33
N PRO A 536 -51.43 -34.70 -37.22
CA PRO A 536 -50.61 -34.78 -36.00
C PRO A 536 -49.22 -35.40 -36.18
N PRO A 537 -48.11 -34.76 -35.74
CA PRO A 537 -46.77 -35.16 -36.05
C PRO A 537 -46.46 -36.40 -35.22
N ALA A 538 -46.04 -37.45 -35.91
CA ALA A 538 -45.68 -38.70 -35.29
C ALA A 538 -44.35 -39.19 -35.83
N THR A 539 -43.58 -39.80 -34.94
CA THR A 539 -42.42 -40.60 -35.31
C THR A 539 -42.56 -41.98 -34.67
N THR A 540 -41.86 -42.96 -35.23
CA THR A 540 -41.65 -44.24 -34.60
C THR A 540 -40.27 -44.22 -33.97
N LEU A 541 -40.17 -44.56 -32.69
CA LEU A 541 -38.89 -44.61 -32.00
C LEU A 541 -37.99 -45.67 -32.64
N SER A 542 -36.73 -45.31 -32.81
CA SER A 542 -35.67 -46.24 -33.15
C SER A 542 -35.24 -47.02 -31.88
N GLY A 543 -34.23 -47.89 -32.00
CA GLY A 543 -33.81 -48.77 -30.91
C GLY A 543 -34.61 -50.07 -30.82
N SER A 544 -34.14 -51.01 -29.98
CA SER A 544 -34.66 -52.38 -29.95
C SER A 544 -36.06 -52.46 -29.32
N SER A 545 -37.00 -53.12 -30.00
CA SER A 545 -38.34 -53.39 -29.46
C SER A 545 -38.35 -54.36 -28.27
N ALA A 546 -37.24 -55.04 -28.01
CA ALA A 546 -37.03 -55.84 -26.79
C ALA A 546 -36.60 -54.99 -25.57
N ARG A 547 -36.43 -53.67 -25.74
CA ARG A 547 -35.96 -52.75 -24.68
C ARG A 547 -36.98 -51.67 -24.36
N ARG A 548 -36.88 -51.17 -23.13
CA ARG A 548 -37.60 -50.00 -22.62
C ARG A 548 -36.65 -48.84 -22.41
N TYR A 549 -37.18 -47.64 -22.62
CA TYR A 549 -36.46 -46.39 -22.47
C TYR A 549 -37.28 -45.43 -21.61
N ASP A 550 -36.60 -44.77 -20.66
CA ASP A 550 -37.09 -43.53 -20.07
C ASP A 550 -36.67 -42.39 -21.00
N LEU A 551 -37.65 -41.74 -21.63
CA LEU A 551 -37.43 -40.52 -22.40
C LEU A 551 -37.71 -39.32 -21.49
N VAL A 552 -36.69 -38.53 -21.21
CA VAL A 552 -36.87 -37.25 -20.52
C VAL A 552 -37.18 -36.21 -21.58
N LEU A 553 -38.43 -35.74 -21.62
CA LEU A 553 -38.96 -34.85 -22.67
C LEU A 553 -39.29 -33.48 -22.08
N ARG A 554 -38.89 -32.41 -22.76
CA ARG A 554 -39.24 -31.03 -22.43
C ARG A 554 -40.36 -30.55 -23.34
N PHE A 555 -41.44 -30.05 -22.74
CA PHE A 555 -42.59 -29.47 -23.43
C PHE A 555 -42.59 -27.96 -23.23
N ARG A 556 -42.66 -27.20 -24.32
CA ARG A 556 -42.63 -25.74 -24.31
C ARG A 556 -43.63 -25.17 -25.30
N GLY A 557 -44.39 -24.15 -24.93
CA GLY A 557 -45.50 -23.73 -25.78
C GLY A 557 -46.39 -22.62 -25.22
N VAL A 558 -47.40 -22.25 -26.01
CA VAL A 558 -48.52 -21.40 -25.59
C VAL A 558 -49.80 -22.20 -25.79
N VAL A 559 -50.55 -22.41 -24.71
CA VAL A 559 -51.76 -23.24 -24.69
C VAL A 559 -52.85 -22.59 -23.85
N GLU A 560 -54.10 -22.74 -24.24
CA GLU A 560 -55.23 -22.57 -23.31
C GLU A 560 -55.34 -23.78 -22.36
N ARG A 561 -55.79 -23.56 -21.12
CA ARG A 561 -55.90 -24.63 -20.12
C ARG A 561 -57.21 -25.40 -20.26
N LYS A 562 -57.15 -26.73 -20.07
CA LYS A 562 -58.32 -27.61 -20.16
C LYS A 562 -58.47 -28.51 -18.93
N ALA A 563 -59.71 -28.73 -18.53
CA ALA A 563 -60.06 -29.67 -17.46
C ALA A 563 -60.16 -31.11 -17.99
N TYR A 564 -59.62 -32.05 -17.22
CA TYR A 564 -59.58 -33.48 -17.51
C TYR A 564 -60.08 -34.29 -16.31
N ALA A 565 -60.71 -35.44 -16.57
CA ALA A 565 -61.32 -36.30 -15.55
C ALA A 565 -60.90 -37.76 -15.74
N GLY A 566 -60.89 -38.54 -14.64
CA GLY A 566 -60.62 -39.98 -14.68
C GLY A 566 -59.15 -40.38 -14.86
N GLY A 567 -58.19 -39.48 -14.61
CA GLY A 567 -56.75 -39.75 -14.61
C GLY A 567 -56.02 -39.00 -13.49
N ALA A 568 -54.69 -38.91 -13.58
CA ALA A 568 -53.84 -38.29 -12.57
C ALA A 568 -53.23 -36.97 -13.05
N ALA A 569 -53.39 -35.89 -12.27
CA ALA A 569 -52.87 -34.56 -12.57
C ALA A 569 -51.54 -34.27 -11.88
N ASP A 570 -50.65 -33.58 -12.59
CA ASP A 570 -49.36 -33.05 -12.11
C ASP A 570 -49.08 -31.72 -12.82
N GLY A 571 -49.70 -30.66 -12.31
CA GLY A 571 -49.69 -29.34 -12.95
C GLY A 571 -50.27 -29.38 -14.38
N PRO A 572 -49.55 -28.91 -15.41
CA PRO A 572 -50.01 -28.96 -16.80
C PRO A 572 -50.01 -30.38 -17.40
N TRP A 573 -49.35 -31.35 -16.75
CA TRP A 573 -49.29 -32.74 -17.19
C TRP A 573 -50.44 -33.55 -16.58
N TYR A 574 -51.09 -34.39 -17.39
CA TYR A 574 -52.18 -35.26 -16.93
C TYR A 574 -52.10 -36.63 -17.58
N VAL A 575 -52.14 -37.69 -16.77
CA VAL A 575 -51.89 -39.07 -17.19
C VAL A 575 -53.22 -39.84 -17.26
N GLY A 576 -53.59 -40.31 -18.45
CA GLY A 576 -54.82 -41.06 -18.68
C GLY A 576 -56.08 -40.18 -18.57
N GLY A 577 -57.25 -40.80 -18.39
CA GLY A 577 -58.52 -40.10 -18.35
C GLY A 577 -58.94 -39.45 -19.68
N SER A 578 -59.94 -38.57 -19.62
CA SER A 578 -60.56 -37.94 -20.79
C SER A 578 -60.84 -36.44 -20.57
N PRO A 579 -61.03 -35.67 -21.66
CA PRO A 579 -61.58 -34.33 -21.61
C PRO A 579 -62.84 -34.23 -20.74
N ALA A 580 -62.89 -33.28 -19.81
CA ALA A 580 -64.09 -33.05 -18.99
C ALA A 580 -65.24 -32.35 -19.76
N SER A 581 -64.93 -31.74 -20.91
CA SER A 581 -65.91 -31.13 -21.82
C SER A 581 -65.38 -31.06 -23.26
N ASN A 582 -66.31 -30.85 -24.21
CA ASN A 582 -65.97 -30.65 -25.62
C ASN A 582 -65.43 -29.24 -25.91
N ALA A 583 -65.63 -28.27 -25.00
CA ALA A 583 -65.08 -26.93 -25.15
C ALA A 583 -63.57 -26.88 -24.84
N TYR A 584 -62.84 -25.99 -25.50
CA TYR A 584 -61.37 -25.79 -25.42
C TYR A 584 -60.50 -26.88 -26.09
N ASN A 585 -59.37 -26.42 -26.62
CA ASN A 585 -58.30 -27.19 -27.22
C ASN A 585 -57.72 -28.26 -26.26
N ILE A 586 -57.56 -29.46 -26.79
CA ILE A 586 -56.88 -30.59 -26.14
C ILE A 586 -55.48 -30.64 -26.72
N TYR A 587 -54.43 -30.66 -25.90
CA TYR A 587 -53.06 -30.97 -26.35
C TYR A 587 -52.60 -32.27 -25.68
N SER A 588 -52.15 -33.26 -26.46
CA SER A 588 -51.76 -34.56 -25.92
C SER A 588 -50.59 -35.23 -26.64
N LEU A 589 -49.78 -35.95 -25.86
CA LEU A 589 -48.83 -36.95 -26.34
C LEU A 589 -49.49 -38.32 -26.26
N THR A 590 -49.44 -39.11 -27.33
CA THR A 590 -49.84 -40.52 -27.33
C THR A 590 -48.66 -41.42 -27.64
N THR A 591 -48.57 -42.54 -26.93
CA THR A 591 -47.59 -43.61 -27.15
C THR A 591 -48.31 -44.89 -27.53
N SER A 592 -47.79 -45.68 -28.47
CA SER A 592 -48.41 -46.96 -28.87
C SER A 592 -47.96 -48.16 -28.02
N SER A 593 -46.83 -48.07 -27.33
CA SER A 593 -46.28 -49.17 -26.53
C SER A 593 -45.40 -48.64 -25.37
N PRO A 594 -45.87 -48.71 -24.10
CA PRO A 594 -47.24 -49.02 -23.71
C PRO A 594 -48.24 -48.04 -24.34
N ALA A 595 -49.46 -48.49 -24.57
CA ALA A 595 -50.54 -47.64 -25.09
C ALA A 595 -50.96 -46.66 -23.99
N GLN A 596 -50.66 -45.36 -24.17
CA GLN A 596 -50.93 -44.34 -23.15
C GLN A 596 -51.20 -42.97 -23.79
N THR A 597 -52.03 -42.17 -23.12
CA THR A 597 -52.26 -40.75 -23.45
C THR A 597 -51.84 -39.88 -22.28
N TYR A 598 -51.15 -38.79 -22.60
CA TYR A 598 -50.75 -37.74 -21.66
C TYR A 598 -51.25 -36.40 -22.19
N TYR A 599 -51.94 -35.61 -21.39
CA TYR A 599 -52.33 -34.25 -21.76
C TYR A 599 -51.31 -33.24 -21.21
N VAL A 600 -51.05 -32.16 -21.96
CA VAL A 600 -49.97 -31.20 -21.67
C VAL A 600 -50.44 -29.78 -21.36
N ASN A 601 -51.77 -29.56 -21.31
CA ASN A 601 -52.41 -28.29 -20.99
C ASN A 601 -53.42 -28.39 -19.84
N ALA A 602 -53.23 -29.33 -18.91
CA ALA A 602 -54.16 -29.56 -17.82
C ALA A 602 -54.23 -28.37 -16.86
N GLY A 603 -55.44 -28.03 -16.40
CA GLY A 603 -55.63 -27.00 -15.38
C GLY A 603 -57.01 -26.35 -15.42
N PRO A 604 -57.23 -25.30 -14.60
CA PRO A 604 -58.50 -24.58 -14.56
C PRO A 604 -58.73 -23.83 -15.88
N GLN A 605 -59.86 -24.12 -16.52
CA GLN A 605 -60.29 -23.44 -17.76
C GLN A 605 -60.48 -21.94 -17.51
N ALA A 606 -60.05 -21.14 -18.48
CA ALA A 606 -60.21 -19.69 -18.51
C ALA A 606 -60.06 -19.21 -19.95
N GLU A 607 -60.68 -18.08 -20.30
CA GLU A 607 -60.63 -17.48 -21.64
C GLU A 607 -59.28 -16.80 -21.94
N VAL A 608 -58.15 -17.40 -21.52
CA VAL A 608 -56.78 -16.90 -21.69
C VAL A 608 -55.81 -18.06 -21.98
N CYS A 609 -54.73 -17.77 -22.71
CA CYS A 609 -53.62 -18.70 -22.86
C CYS A 609 -52.62 -18.61 -21.69
N VAL A 610 -51.73 -19.59 -21.61
CA VAL A 610 -50.54 -19.60 -20.76
C VAL A 610 -49.32 -20.13 -21.50
N ALA A 611 -48.14 -19.67 -21.10
CA ALA A 611 -46.90 -20.34 -21.43
C ALA A 611 -46.77 -21.66 -20.64
N ILE A 612 -46.25 -22.70 -21.28
CA ILE A 612 -45.73 -23.89 -20.63
C ILE A 612 -44.23 -24.03 -20.91
N ASP A 613 -43.46 -24.45 -19.90
CA ASP A 613 -42.09 -24.93 -20.02
C ASP A 613 -41.84 -25.92 -18.88
N PHE A 614 -41.87 -27.22 -19.18
CA PHE A 614 -41.69 -28.26 -18.17
C PHE A 614 -41.10 -29.54 -18.76
N VAL A 615 -40.48 -30.36 -17.90
CA VAL A 615 -39.88 -31.65 -18.27
C VAL A 615 -40.68 -32.80 -17.65
N ARG A 616 -40.95 -33.86 -18.41
CA ARG A 616 -41.55 -35.11 -17.90
C ARG A 616 -40.89 -36.33 -18.52
N THR A 617 -40.79 -37.40 -17.71
CA THR A 617 -40.28 -38.70 -18.15
C THR A 617 -41.42 -39.53 -18.72
N VAL A 618 -41.25 -40.05 -19.93
CA VAL A 618 -42.20 -40.93 -20.60
C VAL A 618 -41.54 -42.29 -20.84
N ARG A 619 -42.10 -43.34 -20.25
CA ARG A 619 -41.63 -44.72 -20.40
C ARG A 619 -42.22 -45.33 -21.68
N VAL A 620 -41.35 -45.79 -22.58
CA VAL A 620 -41.74 -46.34 -23.89
C VAL A 620 -40.92 -47.58 -24.24
N ASN A 621 -41.46 -48.44 -25.10
CA ASN A 621 -40.72 -49.52 -25.73
C ASN A 621 -40.03 -49.01 -27.02
N GLY A 622 -38.90 -49.61 -27.42
CA GLY A 622 -38.34 -49.37 -28.75
C GLY A 622 -39.34 -49.72 -29.86
N GLY A 623 -39.33 -48.99 -30.98
CA GLY A 623 -40.34 -49.16 -32.03
C GLY A 623 -41.74 -48.65 -31.67
N ALA A 624 -41.96 -48.04 -30.50
CA ALA A 624 -43.23 -47.40 -30.19
C ALA A 624 -43.45 -46.17 -31.09
N ARG A 625 -44.67 -46.01 -31.61
CA ARG A 625 -45.09 -44.77 -32.27
C ARG A 625 -45.44 -43.75 -31.20
N VAL A 626 -44.84 -42.57 -31.31
CA VAL A 626 -45.07 -41.42 -30.43
C VAL A 626 -45.64 -40.31 -31.29
N GLN A 627 -46.77 -39.74 -30.87
CA GLN A 627 -47.49 -38.72 -31.62
C GLN A 627 -47.88 -37.56 -30.71
N LEU A 628 -47.52 -36.34 -31.11
CA LEU A 628 -48.02 -35.12 -30.49
C LEU A 628 -49.32 -34.72 -31.21
N ASN A 629 -50.35 -34.32 -30.48
CA ASN A 629 -51.66 -34.03 -31.03
C ASN A 629 -52.19 -32.74 -30.42
N ALA A 630 -53.02 -32.02 -31.17
CA ALA A 630 -54.08 -31.22 -30.57
C ALA A 630 -55.36 -31.28 -31.40
N SER A 631 -56.47 -31.01 -30.73
CA SER A 631 -57.82 -31.00 -31.28
C SER A 631 -58.60 -29.83 -30.69
N THR A 632 -59.44 -29.17 -31.49
CA THR A 632 -60.28 -28.03 -31.08
C THR A 632 -61.50 -28.40 -30.24
N GLY A 633 -61.57 -29.64 -29.74
CA GLY A 633 -62.63 -30.13 -28.84
C GLY A 633 -63.99 -30.37 -29.49
N ASN A 634 -64.41 -29.49 -30.40
CA ASN A 634 -65.37 -29.60 -31.53
C ASN A 634 -65.73 -28.20 -32.10
N ASP A 635 -65.21 -27.11 -31.51
CA ASP A 635 -65.71 -25.75 -31.73
C ASP A 635 -65.16 -25.04 -32.99
N ALA A 636 -64.19 -25.65 -33.69
CA ALA A 636 -63.46 -25.10 -34.85
C ALA A 636 -62.77 -23.72 -34.63
N ALA A 637 -62.76 -23.25 -33.39
CA ALA A 637 -62.15 -22.03 -32.93
C ALA A 637 -61.18 -22.31 -31.77
N GLN A 638 -60.29 -21.37 -31.53
CA GLN A 638 -59.34 -21.36 -30.41
C GLN A 638 -59.28 -19.97 -29.80
N LEU A 639 -58.75 -19.85 -28.58
CA LEU A 639 -58.34 -18.56 -28.06
C LEU A 639 -57.18 -17.97 -28.87
N THR A 640 -57.18 -16.66 -29.07
CA THR A 640 -56.01 -15.93 -29.57
C THR A 640 -54.85 -16.04 -28.58
N ASN A 641 -53.60 -15.88 -29.03
CA ASN A 641 -52.46 -15.83 -28.10
C ASN A 641 -52.52 -14.55 -27.24
N HIS A 642 -53.06 -14.66 -26.04
CA HIS A 642 -53.09 -13.60 -25.04
C HIS A 642 -53.09 -14.16 -23.62
N ASP A 643 -52.45 -13.45 -22.69
CA ASP A 643 -52.52 -13.71 -21.25
C ASP A 643 -53.73 -13.03 -20.59
N ALA A 644 -53.81 -13.08 -19.26
CA ALA A 644 -54.88 -12.44 -18.49
C ALA A 644 -54.86 -10.90 -18.49
N GLY A 645 -53.79 -10.27 -18.98
CA GLY A 645 -53.74 -8.84 -19.27
C GLY A 645 -54.08 -8.49 -20.72
N GLY A 646 -54.38 -9.49 -21.57
CA GLY A 646 -54.58 -9.32 -23.01
C GLY A 646 -53.29 -9.22 -23.82
N GLN A 647 -52.13 -9.48 -23.20
CA GLN A 647 -50.82 -9.33 -23.84
C GLN A 647 -50.39 -10.64 -24.51
N ALA A 648 -49.81 -10.55 -25.72
CA ALA A 648 -49.38 -11.73 -26.48
C ALA A 648 -48.17 -12.42 -25.82
N ILE A 649 -48.25 -13.75 -25.69
CA ILE A 649 -47.26 -14.58 -24.97
C ILE A 649 -46.13 -15.00 -25.91
N VAL A 650 -44.89 -14.81 -25.46
CA VAL A 650 -43.65 -15.21 -26.15
C VAL A 650 -42.94 -16.29 -25.32
N VAL A 651 -42.53 -17.38 -25.96
CA VAL A 651 -41.78 -18.47 -25.30
C VAL A 651 -40.30 -18.36 -25.65
N PRO A 652 -39.40 -18.13 -24.67
CA PRO A 652 -37.97 -17.91 -24.94
C PRO A 652 -37.29 -19.09 -25.64
N GLY A 653 -36.42 -18.79 -26.62
CA GLY A 653 -35.60 -19.78 -27.31
C GLY A 653 -36.38 -20.74 -28.22
N ILE A 654 -37.56 -20.34 -28.70
CA ILE A 654 -38.38 -21.09 -29.64
C ILE A 654 -38.97 -20.15 -30.68
N ALA A 655 -38.97 -20.56 -31.96
CA ALA A 655 -39.60 -19.78 -33.02
C ALA A 655 -41.10 -19.51 -32.72
N PRO A 656 -41.63 -18.29 -32.96
CA PRO A 656 -40.98 -17.17 -33.65
C PRO A 656 -40.37 -16.12 -32.70
N ALA A 657 -39.92 -16.49 -31.49
CA ALA A 657 -39.30 -15.56 -30.54
C ALA A 657 -38.16 -14.74 -31.21
N PRO A 658 -38.08 -13.42 -30.99
CA PRO A 658 -38.75 -12.65 -29.93
C PRO A 658 -40.22 -12.27 -30.21
N SER A 659 -40.79 -12.62 -31.36
CA SER A 659 -42.21 -12.40 -31.64
C SER A 659 -43.10 -13.47 -31.01
N ALA A 660 -44.35 -13.12 -30.71
CA ALA A 660 -45.38 -14.07 -30.31
C ALA A 660 -45.82 -14.92 -31.51
N TYR A 661 -46.16 -16.19 -31.27
CA TYR A 661 -46.79 -17.02 -32.30
C TYR A 661 -48.26 -16.62 -32.48
N ASP A 662 -48.72 -16.49 -33.74
CA ASP A 662 -50.11 -16.10 -34.03
C ASP A 662 -51.05 -17.33 -33.97
N GLY A 663 -51.45 -17.68 -32.74
CA GLY A 663 -52.19 -18.89 -32.42
C GLY A 663 -51.56 -19.60 -31.23
N GLN A 664 -51.77 -20.90 -31.11
CA GLN A 664 -51.25 -21.70 -30.01
C GLN A 664 -50.33 -22.82 -30.52
N PHE A 665 -49.40 -23.28 -29.69
CA PHE A 665 -48.46 -24.33 -30.08
C PHE A 665 -47.87 -25.08 -28.88
N VAL A 666 -47.38 -26.29 -29.13
CA VAL A 666 -46.51 -27.04 -28.22
C VAL A 666 -45.34 -27.61 -29.02
N GLN A 667 -44.11 -27.36 -28.59
CA GLN A 667 -42.90 -28.03 -29.05
C GLN A 667 -42.43 -29.01 -27.98
N MET A 668 -41.97 -30.17 -28.44
CA MET A 668 -41.36 -31.23 -27.65
C MET A 668 -39.89 -31.37 -28.03
N ASP A 669 -39.01 -31.49 -27.04
CA ASP A 669 -37.57 -31.70 -27.22
C ASP A 669 -37.07 -32.82 -26.31
N VAL A 670 -36.18 -33.70 -26.79
CA VAL A 670 -35.55 -34.72 -25.94
C VAL A 670 -34.43 -34.10 -25.12
N VAL A 671 -34.42 -34.40 -23.83
CA VAL A 671 -33.36 -34.02 -22.89
C VAL A 671 -32.37 -35.19 -22.74
N SER A 672 -32.88 -36.40 -22.50
CA SER A 672 -32.07 -37.63 -22.41
C SER A 672 -32.90 -38.88 -22.72
N VAL A 673 -32.18 -39.96 -23.04
CA VAL A 673 -32.73 -41.30 -23.23
C VAL A 673 -31.92 -42.27 -22.37
N THR A 674 -32.59 -43.01 -21.50
CA THR A 674 -31.94 -44.01 -20.63
C THR A 674 -32.58 -45.38 -20.87
N PRO A 675 -31.82 -46.42 -21.29
CA PRO A 675 -32.30 -47.80 -21.28
C PRO A 675 -32.70 -48.21 -19.85
N VAL A 676 -33.79 -48.96 -19.73
CA VAL A 676 -34.27 -49.45 -18.44
C VAL A 676 -34.40 -50.97 -18.49
N PRO A 677 -34.03 -51.69 -17.39
CA PRO A 677 -34.16 -53.15 -17.32
C PRO A 677 -35.56 -53.72 -17.63
#